data_AF-A0A954YMR3-F1
#
_entry.id   AF-A0A954YMR3-F1
#
_cell.length_a   1.000
_cell.length_b   1.000
_cell.length_c   1.000
_cell.angle_alpha   90.00
_cell.angle_beta   90.00
_cell.angle_gamma   90.00
#
_symmetry.space_group_name_H-M   'P 1'
#
loop_
_entity.id
_entity.type
_entity.pdbx_description
1 polymer ?
#
loop_
_entity_poly.entity_id
_entity_poly.type
_entity_poly.pdbx_seq_one_letter_code
_entity_poly.pdbx_strand_id
1 'polypeptide(L)'
;ALSIGGGLMLVQIEKPSGKKNEDLRFSQFLSCQQCGQSYEELTPHHYSFNTRLGWCPVCEGLGTQRGASPAAVITHPLKSILDGAVGAWGELRGNDLLTQAAHAVADRIGFDISKPWNRLSEGQRIAFLQGAGDEWIELDDGLRIRWRGFFPAIDRATKVGWKYRKQLADLVTEVPCESCHGTRLIPQARETRLSHQTIHEVCSMRLGDALAYFKNLKLTKAQRTVAGELLHEIKARLTFLVDVGLDYLSLARSAPTLSGGESQRIRLASQIGSGLTGVLYVLDEPTIGLHPRDNGRLIEALQKLRALGNTLMIVEHDREVIQSADHVLDFGPAAGEFGGTITAAASPKGLEKKRASLTGKYLSGKNAIAVPANRLPVDPKAKSPVPDRWLTVKGAYHNNLREIDAAFPLGRFVCVVGVSGSGKSSLVTEVLYKALAARIHRARLVAGGHHRIEGLDHVDKVINVDQSPIGNSPASNAATYTGAFDLVRELFARLADSRIRGYTANRFSFNRAGGRCEACAGYGKRCIEMHFLPDVWIPCEACGGTRYTADTLEVKYKGKSIADVLDMSVAEALEHFKNVPRLKRVLQTLADVGLDYLKLGQGAPTLSGGEAQRVKLAAELSRPSTGRTVYILDEPTTGLHFDDLKKLLRVLHRLVDMGNTVICIEHNLDVIKSCDWVMELGPEAGDEGGELVAACTPEALVELKSSLTGAALKDLLQAGPVETRKIETEAAGANEPTIDEKILEDAQDVEMPWQVDGRKWHLENQLDYHGKRPKWDAKVLSWAIKTIESLADFAPTNWNDQAYIEIKANGSKTPWFLHALTRSSVHLYLSLRVPKGAFDEAALQKQLKIKTLDERDDLPFYSNEDRVRVRNINTDWDSIRIQVHDEKDIDKPVMKRFFKKAADAYLEKIGDVKENPKKGEPWKVDPKNWHLNHEAMKRRNKTARWSKVTLLDIIGKISKFAPKLTFDWAQNVGIRVEYDRKRVGLIVTNMPKGIRVHLRMPLNTVTPTQIERLGTSVEVKKHGDFDEVQFWLAQPADTDPKQLKTVLKHVEAYGESRKG
;
A
#
# COMPACT_ATOMS: atom_id res chain seq x y z
N ALA A 1 58.20 -33.43 35.61
CA ALA A 1 56.80 -33.72 36.00
C ALA A 1 55.81 -33.33 34.90
N LEU A 2 55.59 -32.04 34.61
CA LEU A 2 54.63 -31.59 33.58
C LEU A 2 54.86 -32.21 32.19
N SER A 3 56.10 -32.27 31.71
CA SER A 3 56.42 -32.91 30.41
C SER A 3 56.11 -34.41 30.37
N ILE A 4 56.21 -35.12 31.51
CA ILE A 4 55.91 -36.55 31.61
C ILE A 4 54.40 -36.77 31.71
N GLY A 5 53.69 -35.90 32.44
CA GLY A 5 52.24 -35.95 32.62
C GLY A 5 51.43 -35.33 31.47
N GLY A 6 52.03 -35.17 30.28
CA GLY A 6 51.35 -34.58 29.13
C GLY A 6 50.81 -33.17 29.40
N GLY A 7 51.54 -32.37 30.17
CA GLY A 7 51.15 -31.01 30.57
C GLY A 7 50.44 -30.91 31.91
N LEU A 8 50.16 -32.01 32.62
CA LEU A 8 49.51 -32.01 33.94
C LEU A 8 50.48 -32.44 35.06
N MET A 9 50.32 -31.84 36.25
CA MET A 9 51.09 -32.16 37.45
C MET A 9 50.19 -32.02 38.68
N LEU A 10 50.25 -33.01 39.57
CA LEU A 10 49.62 -32.97 40.88
C LEU A 10 50.72 -32.85 41.94
N VAL A 11 50.56 -31.93 42.88
CA VAL A 11 51.47 -31.69 43.99
C VAL A 11 50.67 -31.84 45.28
N GLN A 12 50.98 -32.86 46.06
CA GLN A 12 50.39 -33.06 47.37
C GLN A 12 51.27 -32.37 48.42
N ILE A 13 50.70 -31.39 49.13
CA ILE A 13 51.35 -30.75 50.27
C ILE A 13 50.93 -31.50 51.53
N GLU A 14 51.87 -32.25 52.11
CA GLU A 14 51.68 -32.87 53.42
C GLU A 14 51.65 -31.80 54.51
N LYS A 15 50.55 -31.77 55.29
CA LYS A 15 50.42 -30.89 56.45
C LYS A 15 50.65 -31.68 57.74
N PRO A 16 51.18 -31.04 58.81
CA PRO A 16 51.41 -31.73 60.09
C PRO A 16 50.12 -32.34 60.67
N SER A 17 50.29 -33.44 61.41
CA SER A 17 49.25 -34.37 61.88
C SER A 17 47.95 -33.69 62.35
N GLY A 18 46.84 -34.02 61.67
CA GLY A 18 45.48 -33.61 62.04
C GLY A 18 44.75 -32.72 61.03
N LYS A 19 45.43 -32.21 59.99
CA LYS A 19 44.80 -31.48 58.87
C LYS A 19 44.88 -32.32 57.57
N LYS A 20 43.83 -32.27 56.74
CA LYS A 20 43.83 -32.95 55.43
C LYS A 20 44.97 -32.40 54.56
N ASN A 21 45.69 -33.32 53.90
CA ASN A 21 46.65 -32.99 52.86
C ASN A 21 45.97 -32.16 51.76
N GLU A 22 46.71 -31.22 51.19
CA GLU A 22 46.21 -30.33 50.14
C GLU A 22 46.81 -30.73 48.80
N ASP A 23 45.96 -31.16 47.87
CA ASP A 23 46.36 -31.54 46.52
C ASP A 23 46.23 -30.32 45.59
N LEU A 24 47.36 -29.81 45.10
CA LEU A 24 47.42 -28.74 44.11
C LEU A 24 47.61 -29.31 42.71
N ARG A 25 46.72 -28.96 41.78
CA ARG A 25 46.80 -29.35 40.37
C ARG A 25 47.32 -28.22 39.51
N PHE A 26 48.39 -28.48 38.78
CA PHE A 26 49.01 -27.58 37.80
C PHE A 26 48.86 -28.14 36.40
N SER A 27 48.62 -27.26 35.43
CA SER A 27 48.45 -27.60 34.02
C SER A 27 49.22 -26.59 33.15
N GLN A 28 49.88 -27.05 32.10
CA GLN A 28 50.44 -26.20 31.04
C GLN A 28 49.35 -25.69 30.08
N PHE A 29 48.22 -26.39 30.01
CA PHE A 29 47.04 -25.97 29.28
C PHE A 29 46.10 -25.19 30.17
N LEU A 30 45.40 -24.22 29.60
CA LEU A 30 44.30 -23.54 30.27
C LEU A 30 43.19 -24.58 30.55
N SER A 31 42.95 -24.90 31.82
CA SER A 31 42.04 -25.98 32.23
C SER A 31 41.37 -25.69 33.57
N CYS A 32 40.11 -26.11 33.72
CA CYS A 32 39.38 -25.94 34.96
C CYS A 32 39.84 -26.97 36.01
N GLN A 33 40.20 -26.50 37.21
CA GLN A 33 40.65 -27.39 38.29
C GLN A 33 39.53 -28.28 38.85
N GLN A 34 38.26 -27.87 38.75
CA GLN A 34 37.12 -28.62 39.28
C GLN A 34 36.63 -29.72 38.32
N CYS A 35 36.38 -29.38 37.04
CA CYS A 35 35.84 -30.35 36.06
C CYS A 35 36.90 -30.95 35.12
N GLY A 36 38.13 -30.43 35.12
CA GLY A 36 39.22 -30.94 34.28
C GLY A 36 39.12 -30.59 32.80
N GLN A 37 38.12 -29.79 32.39
CA GLN A 37 37.92 -29.41 30.99
C GLN A 37 38.99 -28.40 30.55
N SER A 38 39.69 -28.71 29.45
CA SER A 38 40.67 -27.82 28.81
C SER A 38 40.00 -26.84 27.86
N TYR A 39 40.57 -25.65 27.71
CA TYR A 39 40.12 -24.62 26.80
C TYR A 39 41.31 -24.00 26.06
N GLU A 40 41.04 -23.49 24.85
CA GLU A 40 42.04 -22.81 24.03
C GLU A 40 42.30 -21.39 24.53
N GLU A 41 43.42 -20.81 24.10
CA GLU A 41 43.74 -19.43 24.41
C GLU A 41 42.76 -18.47 23.72
N LEU A 42 42.11 -17.62 24.51
CA LEU A 42 41.09 -16.71 24.02
C LEU A 42 41.72 -15.50 23.34
N THR A 43 41.74 -15.51 22.02
CA THR A 43 42.07 -14.35 21.16
C THR A 43 40.88 -13.40 20.96
N PRO A 44 41.08 -12.15 20.48
CA PRO A 44 39.98 -11.21 20.19
C PRO A 44 38.87 -11.77 19.29
N HIS A 45 39.18 -12.71 18.39
CA HIS A 45 38.20 -13.35 17.53
C HIS A 45 37.16 -14.16 18.31
N HIS A 46 37.53 -14.74 19.46
CA HIS A 46 36.59 -15.46 20.33
C HIS A 46 35.54 -14.53 20.96
N TYR A 47 35.84 -13.24 21.07
CA TYR A 47 34.90 -12.22 21.56
C TYR A 47 34.08 -11.57 20.43
N SER A 48 34.24 -12.03 19.19
CA SER A 48 33.50 -11.52 18.03
C SER A 48 32.42 -12.49 17.58
N PHE A 49 31.17 -12.08 17.71
CA PHE A 49 30.00 -12.81 17.21
C PHE A 49 29.88 -12.84 15.67
N ASN A 50 30.74 -12.12 14.96
CA ASN A 50 30.81 -12.14 13.49
C ASN A 50 31.79 -13.18 12.94
N THR A 51 32.48 -13.92 13.82
CA THR A 51 33.43 -14.96 13.42
C THR A 51 33.00 -16.32 13.96
N ARG A 52 33.30 -17.38 13.20
CA ARG A 52 32.93 -18.74 13.60
C ARG A 52 33.56 -19.19 14.93
N LEU A 53 34.69 -18.59 15.29
CA LEU A 53 35.42 -18.90 16.52
C LEU A 53 34.72 -18.34 17.77
N GLY A 54 34.06 -17.20 17.66
CA GLY A 54 33.45 -16.51 18.81
C GLY A 54 31.93 -16.65 18.90
N TRP A 55 31.26 -16.93 17.79
CA TRP A 55 29.80 -16.89 17.73
C TRP A 55 29.12 -18.08 18.43
N CYS A 56 27.94 -17.87 19.00
CA CYS A 56 27.15 -18.97 19.54
C CYS A 56 26.77 -19.93 18.40
N PRO A 57 27.02 -21.26 18.51
CA PRO A 57 26.79 -22.21 17.44
C PRO A 57 25.30 -22.48 17.17
N VAL A 58 24.41 -22.15 18.11
CA VAL A 58 22.96 -22.39 17.97
C VAL A 58 22.29 -21.28 17.16
N CYS A 59 22.68 -20.02 17.39
CA CYS A 59 22.10 -18.87 16.69
C CYS A 59 23.05 -18.24 15.68
N GLU A 60 24.21 -18.83 15.43
CA GLU A 60 25.27 -18.31 14.53
C GLU A 60 25.60 -16.84 14.81
N GLY A 61 25.71 -16.47 16.09
CA GLY A 61 26.04 -15.10 16.50
C GLY A 61 24.92 -14.07 16.41
N LEU A 62 23.70 -14.44 15.98
CA LEU A 62 22.56 -13.52 15.96
C LEU A 62 22.11 -13.11 17.38
N GLY A 63 22.23 -14.02 18.35
CA GLY A 63 21.76 -13.84 19.72
C GLY A 63 20.25 -14.00 19.88
N THR A 64 19.51 -13.96 18.78
CA THR A 64 18.09 -14.27 18.72
C THR A 64 17.85 -15.53 17.92
N GLN A 65 16.71 -16.16 18.16
CA GLN A 65 16.17 -17.24 17.36
C GLN A 65 14.69 -16.97 17.08
N ARG A 66 14.15 -17.53 16.00
CA ARG A 66 12.71 -17.48 15.77
C ARG A 66 12.03 -18.55 16.60
N GLY A 67 11.23 -18.13 17.57
CA GLY A 67 10.53 -19.00 18.50
C GLY A 67 9.11 -18.52 18.76
N ALA A 68 8.27 -19.40 19.29
CA ALA A 68 6.92 -19.03 19.69
C ALA A 68 6.98 -18.04 20.87
N SER A 69 6.29 -16.91 20.75
CA SER A 69 6.28 -15.90 21.80
C SER A 69 5.12 -16.12 22.78
N PRO A 70 5.36 -16.12 24.10
CA PRO A 70 4.28 -16.21 25.09
C PRO A 70 3.21 -15.13 24.88
N ALA A 71 3.63 -13.89 24.56
CA ALA A 71 2.72 -12.76 24.35
C ALA A 71 1.92 -12.88 23.04
N ALA A 72 2.46 -13.59 22.03
CA ALA A 72 1.73 -13.85 20.79
C ALA A 72 0.70 -14.98 20.95
N VAL A 73 0.98 -15.96 21.81
CA VAL A 73 0.06 -17.08 22.10
C VAL A 73 -1.03 -16.67 23.09
N ILE A 74 -0.67 -15.94 24.14
CA ILE A 74 -1.57 -15.45 25.19
C ILE A 74 -1.89 -13.97 24.94
N THR A 75 -2.93 -13.71 24.17
CA THR A 75 -3.31 -12.35 23.76
C THR A 75 -4.12 -11.60 24.82
N HIS A 76 -4.74 -12.33 25.76
CA HIS A 76 -5.59 -11.76 26.82
C HIS A 76 -5.27 -12.34 28.21
N PRO A 77 -4.16 -11.94 28.84
CA PRO A 77 -3.68 -12.55 30.10
C PRO A 77 -4.58 -12.28 31.32
N LEU A 78 -5.51 -11.33 31.22
CA LEU A 78 -6.50 -11.03 32.26
C LEU A 78 -7.75 -11.93 32.19
N LYS A 79 -7.93 -12.66 31.09
CA LYS A 79 -9.02 -13.62 30.93
C LYS A 79 -8.59 -15.01 31.41
N SER A 80 -9.57 -15.87 31.66
CA SER A 80 -9.35 -17.29 31.89
C SER A 80 -9.07 -18.01 30.57
N ILE A 81 -8.54 -19.24 30.61
CA ILE A 81 -8.33 -20.03 29.39
C ILE A 81 -9.67 -20.31 28.71
N LEU A 82 -10.73 -20.54 29.51
CA LEU A 82 -12.11 -20.72 29.03
C LEU A 82 -12.65 -19.49 28.27
N ASP A 83 -12.37 -18.30 28.77
CA ASP A 83 -12.86 -17.03 28.21
C ASP A 83 -11.95 -16.47 27.10
N GLY A 84 -11.01 -17.29 26.61
CA GLY A 84 -10.14 -16.95 25.49
C GLY A 84 -8.89 -16.17 25.85
N ALA A 85 -8.21 -16.53 26.94
CA ALA A 85 -6.85 -16.05 27.22
C ALA A 85 -5.85 -16.42 26.10
N VAL A 86 -6.03 -17.62 25.51
CA VAL A 86 -5.23 -18.12 24.41
C VAL A 86 -5.82 -17.63 23.08
N GLY A 87 -5.14 -16.70 22.42
CA GLY A 87 -5.67 -16.03 21.22
C GLY A 87 -5.96 -17.00 20.07
N ALA A 88 -5.13 -18.03 19.91
CA ALA A 88 -5.27 -19.05 18.87
C ALA A 88 -6.48 -19.98 19.07
N TRP A 89 -6.99 -20.09 20.30
CA TRP A 89 -8.14 -20.95 20.63
C TRP A 89 -9.46 -20.19 20.66
N GLY A 90 -9.43 -18.86 20.85
CA GLY A 90 -10.65 -18.08 21.04
C GLY A 90 -11.37 -18.45 22.34
N GLU A 91 -12.67 -18.15 22.43
CA GLU A 91 -13.48 -18.62 23.56
C GLU A 91 -13.74 -20.11 23.42
N LEU A 92 -13.42 -20.89 24.45
CA LEU A 92 -13.59 -22.35 24.45
C LEU A 92 -15.04 -22.76 24.69
N ARG A 93 -15.86 -21.85 25.25
CA ARG A 93 -17.29 -22.08 25.51
C ARG A 93 -18.03 -22.40 24.20
N GLY A 94 -18.42 -23.67 24.02
CA GLY A 94 -19.11 -24.16 22.82
C GLY A 94 -18.29 -25.07 21.91
N ASN A 95 -17.03 -25.40 22.26
CA ASN A 95 -16.22 -26.40 21.59
C ASN A 95 -15.85 -27.54 22.55
N ASP A 96 -16.67 -28.59 22.57
CA ASP A 96 -16.63 -29.63 23.60
C ASP A 96 -15.26 -30.35 23.68
N LEU A 97 -14.67 -30.70 22.54
CA LEU A 97 -13.40 -31.43 22.49
C LEU A 97 -12.20 -30.61 22.99
N LEU A 98 -12.10 -29.34 22.58
CA LEU A 98 -11.01 -28.45 23.00
C LEU A 98 -11.14 -28.07 24.48
N THR A 99 -12.37 -27.93 24.97
CA THR A 99 -12.66 -27.66 26.39
C THR A 99 -12.28 -28.85 27.27
N GLN A 100 -12.67 -30.07 26.87
CA GLN A 100 -12.25 -31.30 27.55
C GLN A 100 -10.73 -31.46 27.55
N ALA A 101 -10.07 -31.23 26.41
CA ALA A 101 -8.61 -31.29 26.32
C ALA A 101 -7.91 -30.26 27.22
N ALA A 102 -8.43 -29.03 27.29
CA ALA A 102 -7.89 -27.99 28.16
C ALA A 102 -8.05 -28.33 29.65
N HIS A 103 -9.20 -28.89 30.05
CA HIS A 103 -9.43 -29.39 31.41
C HIS A 103 -8.45 -30.51 31.77
N ALA A 104 -8.34 -31.53 30.92
CA ALA A 104 -7.46 -32.67 31.18
C ALA A 104 -5.98 -32.27 31.29
N VAL A 105 -5.53 -31.30 30.49
CA VAL A 105 -4.18 -30.73 30.59
C VAL A 105 -4.01 -29.92 31.89
N ALA A 106 -5.01 -29.15 32.28
CA ALA A 106 -4.93 -28.31 33.48
C ALA A 106 -4.99 -29.13 34.78
N ASP A 107 -5.79 -30.19 34.83
CA ASP A 107 -5.83 -31.13 35.95
C ASP A 107 -4.47 -31.82 36.15
N ARG A 108 -3.79 -32.18 35.05
CA ARG A 108 -2.45 -32.77 35.10
C ARG A 108 -1.37 -31.81 35.60
N ILE A 109 -1.45 -30.53 35.21
CA ILE A 109 -0.52 -29.47 35.62
C ILE A 109 -0.88 -28.94 37.02
N GLY A 110 -2.12 -29.15 37.47
CA GLY A 110 -2.61 -28.75 38.78
C GLY A 110 -3.07 -27.29 38.82
N PHE A 111 -3.84 -26.84 37.84
CA PHE A 111 -4.47 -25.51 37.88
C PHE A 111 -5.89 -25.50 37.31
N ASP A 112 -6.64 -24.46 37.65
CA ASP A 112 -8.03 -24.27 37.23
C ASP A 112 -8.09 -23.34 36.00
N ILE A 113 -8.66 -23.84 34.90
CA ILE A 113 -8.76 -23.10 33.63
C ILE A 113 -9.74 -21.92 33.66
N SER A 114 -10.60 -21.85 34.69
CA SER A 114 -11.50 -20.72 34.92
C SER A 114 -10.82 -19.53 35.62
N LYS A 115 -9.61 -19.74 36.15
CA LYS A 115 -8.82 -18.64 36.73
C LYS A 115 -8.18 -17.78 35.63
N PRO A 116 -8.12 -16.45 35.81
CA PRO A 116 -7.34 -15.57 34.95
C PRO A 116 -5.88 -16.04 34.80
N TRP A 117 -5.34 -15.98 33.59
CA TRP A 117 -3.99 -16.48 33.27
C TRP A 117 -2.89 -15.86 34.15
N ASN A 118 -2.99 -14.56 34.44
CA ASN A 118 -2.03 -13.85 35.30
C ASN A 118 -2.01 -14.33 36.77
N ARG A 119 -3.07 -15.00 37.24
CA ARG A 119 -3.14 -15.56 38.60
C ARG A 119 -2.53 -16.96 38.70
N LEU A 120 -2.09 -17.55 37.58
CA LEU A 120 -1.36 -18.80 37.57
C LEU A 120 0.09 -18.57 38.02
N SER A 121 0.66 -19.54 38.75
CA SER A 121 2.08 -19.51 39.10
C SER A 121 2.96 -19.59 37.84
N GLU A 122 4.19 -19.11 37.94
CA GLU A 122 5.14 -19.15 36.83
C GLU A 122 5.41 -20.59 36.34
N GLY A 123 5.56 -21.54 37.28
CA GLY A 123 5.70 -22.97 36.96
C GLY A 123 4.51 -23.55 36.18
N GLN A 124 3.27 -23.19 36.57
CA GLN A 124 2.06 -23.62 35.85
C GLN A 124 2.00 -23.03 34.43
N ARG A 125 2.34 -21.75 34.27
CA ARG A 125 2.38 -21.08 32.96
C ARG A 125 3.42 -21.71 32.03
N ILE A 126 4.61 -22.00 32.56
CA ILE A 126 5.69 -22.65 31.81
C ILE A 126 5.26 -24.06 31.39
N ALA A 127 4.73 -24.87 32.30
CA ALA A 127 4.28 -26.23 32.00
C ALA A 127 3.18 -26.26 30.93
N PHE A 128 2.27 -25.28 30.93
CA PHE A 128 1.26 -25.17 29.88
C PHE A 128 1.86 -24.80 28.51
N LEU A 129 2.79 -23.84 28.46
CA LEU A 129 3.38 -23.35 27.21
C LEU A 129 4.45 -24.28 26.62
N GLN A 130 5.29 -24.89 27.45
CA GLN A 130 6.39 -25.77 27.05
C GLN A 130 6.02 -27.26 27.07
N GLY A 131 4.91 -27.62 27.73
CA GLY A 131 4.43 -29.00 27.85
C GLY A 131 4.83 -29.64 29.17
N ALA A 132 4.06 -30.64 29.59
CA ALA A 132 4.22 -31.35 30.87
C ALA A 132 4.75 -32.79 30.67
N GLY A 133 5.62 -32.99 29.67
CA GLY A 133 6.23 -34.30 29.35
C GLY A 133 5.60 -35.01 28.14
N ASP A 134 5.95 -36.30 27.98
CA ASP A 134 5.60 -37.11 26.80
C ASP A 134 4.49 -38.16 27.04
N GLU A 135 3.80 -38.06 28.19
CA GLU A 135 2.76 -39.00 28.64
C GLU A 135 1.40 -38.76 27.94
N TRP A 136 0.60 -39.82 27.81
CA TRP A 136 -0.75 -39.77 27.26
C TRP A 136 -1.77 -39.43 28.36
N ILE A 137 -2.70 -38.53 28.05
CA ILE A 137 -3.82 -38.12 28.91
C ILE A 137 -5.11 -38.66 28.28
N GLU A 138 -5.89 -39.41 29.05
CA GLU A 138 -7.21 -39.90 28.63
C GLU A 138 -8.29 -38.83 28.82
N LEU A 139 -9.16 -38.71 27.82
CA LEU A 139 -10.36 -37.86 27.84
C LEU A 139 -11.60 -38.73 28.04
N ASP A 140 -12.69 -38.11 28.50
CA ASP A 140 -13.96 -38.78 28.85
C ASP A 140 -14.56 -39.61 27.70
N ASP A 141 -14.26 -39.24 26.45
CA ASP A 141 -14.75 -39.90 25.23
C ASP A 141 -13.89 -41.10 24.77
N GLY A 142 -12.92 -41.54 25.59
CA GLY A 142 -11.95 -42.60 25.25
C GLY A 142 -10.83 -42.16 24.30
N LEU A 143 -10.79 -40.88 23.96
CA LEU A 143 -9.71 -40.24 23.21
C LEU A 143 -8.48 -40.04 24.09
N ARG A 144 -7.28 -40.26 23.53
CA ARG A 144 -6.00 -40.01 24.21
C ARG A 144 -5.29 -38.85 23.54
N ILE A 145 -4.90 -37.86 24.33
CA ILE A 145 -4.13 -36.70 23.86
C ILE A 145 -2.75 -36.69 24.51
N ARG A 146 -1.77 -36.11 23.80
CA ARG A 146 -0.43 -35.87 24.35
C ARG A 146 -0.11 -34.40 24.26
N TRP A 147 0.06 -33.76 25.41
CA TRP A 147 0.34 -32.32 25.49
C TRP A 147 1.83 -32.02 25.53
N ARG A 148 2.39 -31.71 24.36
CA ARG A 148 3.80 -31.30 24.20
C ARG A 148 4.04 -29.79 24.35
N GLY A 149 3.03 -29.04 24.76
CA GLY A 149 3.09 -27.58 24.86
C GLY A 149 2.90 -26.85 23.54
N PHE A 150 2.54 -25.57 23.66
CA PHE A 150 2.35 -24.67 22.53
C PHE A 150 3.66 -24.38 21.78
N PHE A 151 4.75 -24.07 22.49
CA PHE A 151 5.98 -23.64 21.82
C PHE A 151 6.60 -24.75 20.97
N PRO A 152 6.75 -25.99 21.48
CA PRO A 152 7.27 -27.09 20.67
C PRO A 152 6.34 -27.46 19.52
N ALA A 153 5.02 -27.32 19.69
CA ALA A 153 4.04 -27.58 18.64
C ALA A 153 4.12 -26.55 17.50
N ILE A 154 4.21 -25.26 17.84
CA ILE A 154 4.34 -24.16 16.87
C ILE A 154 5.67 -24.26 16.14
N ASP A 155 6.79 -24.41 16.86
CA ASP A 155 8.12 -24.55 16.27
C ASP A 155 8.16 -25.73 15.28
N ARG A 156 7.66 -26.90 15.69
CA ARG A 156 7.56 -28.06 14.79
C ARG A 156 6.68 -27.79 13.59
N ALA A 157 5.49 -27.20 13.77
CA ALA A 157 4.58 -26.90 12.67
C ALA A 157 5.22 -25.95 11.64
N THR A 158 5.99 -24.94 12.09
CA THR A 158 6.72 -24.05 11.18
C THR A 158 7.86 -24.76 10.42
N LYS A 159 8.46 -25.82 10.99
CA LYS A 159 9.49 -26.61 10.30
C LYS A 159 8.92 -27.51 9.17
N VAL A 160 7.65 -27.95 9.27
CA VAL A 160 7.03 -28.92 8.35
C VAL A 160 6.78 -28.37 6.93
N GLY A 161 6.42 -27.10 6.76
CA GLY A 161 6.18 -26.56 5.41
C GLY A 161 5.78 -25.09 5.33
N TRP A 162 5.90 -24.52 4.13
CA TRP A 162 5.68 -23.08 3.87
C TRP A 162 4.27 -22.58 4.27
N LYS A 163 3.23 -23.39 4.07
CA LYS A 163 1.84 -23.04 4.45
C LYS A 163 1.71 -22.77 5.95
N TYR A 164 2.26 -23.65 6.79
CA TYR A 164 2.23 -23.49 8.24
C TYR A 164 3.12 -22.36 8.72
N ARG A 165 4.31 -22.15 8.11
CA ARG A 165 5.14 -20.95 8.38
C ARG A 165 4.37 -19.67 8.15
N LYS A 166 3.60 -19.59 7.05
CA LYS A 166 2.82 -18.39 6.72
C LYS A 166 1.62 -18.20 7.66
N GLN A 167 0.97 -19.29 8.08
CA GLN A 167 -0.19 -19.23 8.97
C GLN A 167 0.18 -18.96 10.43
N LEU A 168 1.33 -19.47 10.89
CA LEU A 168 1.82 -19.33 12.26
C LEU A 168 2.88 -18.24 12.41
N ALA A 169 3.18 -17.49 11.35
CA ALA A 169 4.15 -16.39 11.36
C ALA A 169 3.86 -15.40 12.50
N ASP A 170 2.57 -15.17 12.77
CA ASP A 170 2.11 -14.20 13.78
C ASP A 170 2.34 -14.69 15.22
N LEU A 171 2.53 -16.00 15.42
CA LEU A 171 2.80 -16.62 16.72
C LEU A 171 4.30 -16.80 17.00
N VAL A 172 5.14 -16.59 15.99
CA VAL A 172 6.59 -16.76 16.06
C VAL A 172 7.26 -15.41 15.94
N THR A 173 7.94 -14.99 17.01
CA THR A 173 8.73 -13.75 17.01
C THR A 173 10.20 -14.07 17.13
N GLU A 174 11.04 -13.05 17.03
CA GLU A 174 12.41 -13.18 17.52
C GLU A 174 12.37 -13.22 19.05
N VAL A 175 13.05 -14.22 19.62
CA VAL A 175 13.25 -14.39 21.06
C VAL A 175 14.74 -14.54 21.32
N PRO A 176 15.24 -14.20 22.52
CA PRO A 176 16.64 -14.47 22.88
C PRO A 176 16.97 -15.95 22.68
N CYS A 177 18.16 -16.24 22.15
CA CYS A 177 18.64 -17.59 21.93
C CYS A 177 18.71 -18.35 23.26
N GLU A 178 18.15 -19.56 23.33
CA GLU A 178 18.14 -20.37 24.56
C GLU A 178 19.54 -20.80 25.02
N SER A 179 20.50 -20.94 24.10
CA SER A 179 21.85 -21.40 24.44
C SER A 179 22.74 -20.29 24.98
N CYS A 180 22.66 -19.10 24.39
CA CYS A 180 23.51 -17.97 24.73
C CYS A 180 22.78 -16.84 25.46
N HIS A 181 21.47 -16.96 25.65
CA HIS A 181 20.60 -15.98 26.30
C HIS A 181 20.75 -14.55 25.76
N GLY A 182 21.01 -14.42 24.45
CA GLY A 182 21.23 -13.11 23.81
C GLY A 182 22.67 -12.62 23.78
N THR A 183 23.61 -13.30 24.45
CA THR A 183 25.03 -12.88 24.49
C THR A 183 25.76 -12.99 23.15
N ARG A 184 25.22 -13.76 22.19
CA ARG A 184 25.79 -14.03 20.85
C ARG A 184 27.09 -14.82 20.83
N LEU A 185 27.67 -15.12 21.98
CA LEU A 185 29.02 -15.68 22.09
C LEU A 185 29.03 -17.15 22.54
N ILE A 186 30.16 -17.82 22.32
CA ILE A 186 30.45 -19.14 22.89
C ILE A 186 30.54 -19.09 24.42
N PRO A 187 30.29 -20.21 25.12
CA PRO A 187 30.34 -20.28 26.58
C PRO A 187 31.67 -19.81 27.19
N GLN A 188 32.81 -20.11 26.57
CA GLN A 188 34.11 -19.72 27.11
C GLN A 188 34.31 -18.21 27.08
N ALA A 189 33.95 -17.55 25.98
CA ALA A 189 34.11 -16.11 25.81
C ALA A 189 33.09 -15.30 26.63
N ARG A 190 31.85 -15.79 26.76
CA ARG A 190 30.80 -15.08 27.51
C ARG A 190 31.06 -15.05 29.03
N GLU A 191 31.73 -16.07 29.57
CA GLU A 191 31.99 -16.18 31.01
C GLU A 191 33.29 -15.47 31.44
N THR A 192 34.12 -15.01 30.50
CA THR A 192 35.32 -14.24 30.84
C THR A 192 34.94 -12.90 31.49
N ARG A 193 35.56 -12.61 32.64
CA ARG A 193 35.29 -11.39 33.42
C ARG A 193 36.47 -10.44 33.45
N LEU A 194 36.21 -9.17 33.20
CA LEU A 194 37.07 -8.04 33.54
C LEU A 194 36.49 -7.40 34.80
N SER A 195 37.25 -7.29 35.89
CA SER A 195 36.79 -6.68 37.15
C SER A 195 35.36 -7.13 37.59
N HIS A 196 35.13 -8.45 37.55
CA HIS A 196 33.86 -9.13 37.89
C HIS A 196 32.72 -9.05 36.87
N GLN A 197 32.86 -8.25 35.81
CA GLN A 197 31.86 -8.07 34.76
C GLN A 197 32.27 -8.80 33.47
N THR A 198 31.33 -9.48 32.84
CA THR A 198 31.49 -10.13 31.53
C THR A 198 31.42 -9.10 30.39
N ILE A 199 31.90 -9.48 29.19
CA ILE A 199 31.79 -8.59 28.02
C ILE A 199 30.34 -8.24 27.69
N HIS A 200 29.41 -9.18 27.84
CA HIS A 200 28.01 -8.95 27.56
C HIS A 200 27.37 -8.00 28.59
N GLU A 201 27.69 -8.16 29.88
CA GLU A 201 27.25 -7.23 30.92
C GLU A 201 27.73 -5.81 30.63
N VAL A 202 29.02 -5.64 30.32
CA VAL A 202 29.58 -4.32 29.96
C VAL A 202 28.91 -3.74 28.72
N CYS A 203 28.65 -4.55 27.68
CA CYS A 203 27.97 -4.07 26.48
C CYS A 203 26.48 -3.77 26.70
N SER A 204 25.85 -4.37 27.72
CA SER A 204 24.44 -4.18 28.04
C SER A 204 24.19 -3.01 28.98
N MET A 205 25.23 -2.54 29.69
CA MET A 205 25.19 -1.29 30.45
C MET A 205 24.82 -0.11 29.55
N ARG A 206 24.20 0.91 30.15
CA ARG A 206 24.03 2.22 29.50
C ARG A 206 25.41 2.80 29.19
N LEU A 207 25.54 3.58 28.13
CA LEU A 207 26.82 4.16 27.73
C LEU A 207 27.41 5.07 28.80
N GLY A 208 26.56 5.79 29.55
CA GLY A 208 26.97 6.55 30.74
C GLY A 208 27.59 5.67 31.83
N ASP A 209 26.94 4.54 32.15
CA ASP A 209 27.41 3.58 33.15
C ASP A 209 28.68 2.86 32.69
N ALA A 210 28.76 2.48 31.42
CA ALA A 210 29.95 1.89 30.83
C ALA A 210 31.14 2.86 30.89
N LEU A 211 30.92 4.16 30.62
CA LEU A 211 31.95 5.19 30.77
C LEU A 211 32.41 5.30 32.22
N ALA A 212 31.49 5.31 33.18
CA ALA A 212 31.81 5.35 34.61
C ALA A 212 32.59 4.09 35.04
N TYR A 213 32.18 2.91 34.56
CA TYR A 213 32.85 1.64 34.78
C TYR A 213 34.30 1.66 34.33
N PHE A 214 34.58 2.08 33.09
CA PHE A 214 35.95 2.17 32.59
C PHE A 214 36.78 3.28 33.27
N LYS A 215 36.15 4.40 33.66
CA LYS A 215 36.83 5.46 34.44
C LYS A 215 37.28 4.96 35.81
N ASN A 216 36.46 4.16 36.48
CA ASN A 216 36.70 3.65 37.83
C ASN A 216 37.46 2.31 37.87
N LEU A 217 37.81 1.74 36.72
CA LEU A 217 38.51 0.46 36.62
C LEU A 217 39.89 0.52 37.28
N LYS A 218 40.07 -0.27 38.35
CA LYS A 218 41.35 -0.40 39.07
C LYS A 218 42.17 -1.52 38.44
N LEU A 219 43.30 -1.15 37.85
CA LEU A 219 44.23 -2.09 37.22
C LEU A 219 45.56 -2.14 37.97
N THR A 220 46.19 -3.31 37.97
CA THR A 220 47.58 -3.46 38.42
C THR A 220 48.54 -2.76 37.46
N LYS A 221 49.79 -2.49 37.89
CA LYS A 221 50.80 -1.84 37.05
C LYS A 221 51.04 -2.60 35.75
N ALA A 222 51.12 -3.93 35.80
CA ALA A 222 51.31 -4.79 34.63
C ALA A 222 50.12 -4.71 33.66
N GLN A 223 48.88 -4.76 34.18
CA GLN A 223 47.67 -4.62 33.35
C GLN A 223 47.57 -3.24 32.69
N ARG A 224 47.94 -2.17 33.40
CA ARG A 224 47.92 -0.81 32.85
C ARG A 224 48.91 -0.64 31.71
N THR A 225 50.09 -1.28 31.76
CA THR A 225 51.06 -1.25 30.66
C THR A 225 50.50 -1.89 29.39
N VAL A 226 49.72 -2.97 29.51
CA VAL A 226 49.15 -3.69 28.36
C VAL A 226 47.89 -3.01 27.83
N ALA A 227 46.97 -2.60 28.72
CA ALA A 227 45.64 -2.12 28.35
C ALA A 227 45.51 -0.58 28.31
N GLY A 228 46.57 0.17 28.66
CA GLY A 228 46.51 1.62 28.87
C GLY A 228 46.02 2.41 27.66
N GLU A 229 46.61 2.18 26.49
CA GLU A 229 46.24 2.84 25.23
C GLU A 229 44.82 2.45 24.79
N LEU A 230 44.49 1.15 24.86
CA LEU A 230 43.15 0.64 24.54
C LEU A 230 42.08 1.26 25.44
N LEU A 231 42.35 1.40 26.74
CA LEU A 231 41.43 2.04 27.68
C LEU A 231 41.29 3.53 27.46
N HIS A 232 42.35 4.21 27.02
CA HIS A 232 42.26 5.60 26.62
C HIS A 232 41.31 5.75 25.43
N GLU A 233 41.46 4.91 24.41
CA GLU A 233 40.62 4.91 23.21
C GLU A 233 39.15 4.57 23.52
N ILE A 234 38.89 3.54 24.35
CA ILE A 234 37.54 3.17 24.77
C ILE A 234 36.88 4.34 25.52
N LYS A 235 37.59 4.96 26.48
CA LYS A 235 37.07 6.11 27.23
C LYS A 235 36.77 7.30 26.32
N ALA A 236 37.63 7.58 25.34
CA ALA A 236 37.43 8.66 24.39
C ALA A 236 36.15 8.43 23.56
N ARG A 237 36.01 7.24 22.95
CA ARG A 237 34.81 6.90 22.14
C ARG A 237 33.51 6.90 22.95
N LEU A 238 33.53 6.35 24.16
CA LEU A 238 32.37 6.39 25.05
C LEU A 238 32.03 7.83 25.46
N THR A 239 33.03 8.67 25.73
CA THR A 239 32.82 10.09 26.02
C THR A 239 32.16 10.79 24.84
N PHE A 240 32.59 10.55 23.60
CA PHE A 240 31.95 11.16 22.43
C PHE A 240 30.49 10.74 22.25
N LEU A 241 30.16 9.47 22.49
CA LEU A 241 28.77 8.99 22.43
C LEU A 241 27.90 9.65 23.53
N VAL A 242 28.44 9.83 24.72
CA VAL A 242 27.76 10.52 25.83
C VAL A 242 27.61 12.02 25.55
N ASP A 243 28.65 12.67 25.00
CA ASP A 243 28.65 14.10 24.64
C ASP A 243 27.57 14.41 23.58
N VAL A 244 27.29 13.50 22.64
CA VAL A 244 26.19 13.68 21.67
C VAL A 244 24.81 13.28 22.21
N GLY A 245 24.68 12.99 23.51
CA GLY A 245 23.40 12.70 24.16
C GLY A 245 22.83 11.30 23.90
N LEU A 246 23.70 10.30 23.74
CA LEU A 246 23.30 8.89 23.60
C LEU A 246 23.57 8.06 24.86
N ASP A 247 23.75 8.70 26.01
CA ASP A 247 24.14 8.05 27.28
C ASP A 247 23.18 6.95 27.74
N TYR A 248 21.89 7.03 27.38
CA TYR A 248 20.86 6.05 27.69
C TYR A 248 20.90 4.77 26.83
N LEU A 249 21.66 4.76 25.73
CA LEU A 249 21.80 3.59 24.87
C LEU A 249 22.74 2.56 25.49
N SER A 250 22.67 1.31 25.02
CA SER A 250 23.67 0.27 25.31
C SER A 250 24.40 -0.14 24.03
N LEU A 251 25.64 -0.62 24.17
CA LEU A 251 26.43 -1.14 23.04
C LEU A 251 25.81 -2.40 22.43
N ALA A 252 25.00 -3.13 23.20
CA ALA A 252 24.27 -4.31 22.76
C ALA A 252 23.03 -3.99 21.91
N ARG A 253 22.55 -2.72 21.88
CA ARG A 253 21.35 -2.33 21.13
C ARG A 253 21.52 -2.61 19.64
N SER A 254 20.48 -3.17 19.03
CA SER A 254 20.51 -3.56 17.62
C SER A 254 20.41 -2.34 16.71
N ALA A 255 21.30 -2.21 15.72
CA ALA A 255 21.34 -1.06 14.82
C ALA A 255 20.01 -0.78 14.07
N PRO A 256 19.25 -1.78 13.58
CA PRO A 256 17.94 -1.56 12.94
C PRO A 256 16.86 -0.99 13.87
N THR A 257 17.05 -1.05 15.19
CA THR A 257 16.10 -0.51 16.17
C THR A 257 16.41 0.94 16.56
N LEU A 258 17.48 1.52 16.00
CA LEU A 258 17.85 2.91 16.24
C LEU A 258 16.98 3.83 15.38
N SER A 259 16.62 4.99 15.93
CA SER A 259 16.00 6.06 15.14
C SER A 259 17.00 6.65 14.14
N GLY A 260 16.49 7.43 13.17
CA GLY A 260 17.33 8.16 12.21
C GLY A 260 18.32 9.09 12.94
N GLY A 261 17.81 9.89 13.88
CA GLY A 261 18.63 10.80 14.70
C GLY A 261 19.65 10.06 15.59
N GLU A 262 19.28 8.93 16.21
CA GLU A 262 20.23 8.10 16.97
C GLU A 262 21.37 7.59 16.07
N SER A 263 21.03 7.04 14.90
CA SER A 263 22.01 6.52 13.93
C SER A 263 22.95 7.61 13.41
N GLN A 264 22.41 8.80 13.13
CA GLN A 264 23.19 9.96 12.69
C GLN A 264 24.16 10.43 13.78
N ARG A 265 23.71 10.52 15.03
CA ARG A 265 24.57 10.91 16.17
C ARG A 265 25.66 9.90 16.47
N ILE A 266 25.40 8.59 16.33
CA ILE A 266 26.45 7.55 16.41
C ILE A 266 27.50 7.78 15.32
N ARG A 267 27.07 8.08 14.09
CA ARG A 267 27.99 8.38 12.99
C ARG A 267 28.82 9.62 13.31
N LEU A 268 28.21 10.70 13.80
CA LEU A 268 28.90 11.93 14.21
C LEU A 268 29.95 11.64 15.30
N ALA A 269 29.57 10.92 16.37
CA ALA A 269 30.50 10.54 17.44
C ALA A 269 31.67 9.70 16.90
N SER A 270 31.42 8.78 15.97
CA SER A 270 32.47 8.00 15.32
C SER A 270 33.43 8.85 14.48
N GLN A 271 32.94 9.92 13.85
CA GLN A 271 33.79 10.86 13.10
C GLN A 271 34.62 11.74 14.02
N ILE A 272 34.05 12.25 15.12
CA ILE A 272 34.80 13.01 16.13
C ILE A 272 35.93 12.13 16.71
N GLY A 273 35.63 10.85 17.00
CA GLY A 273 36.62 9.90 17.51
C GLY A 273 37.69 9.47 16.52
N SER A 274 37.54 9.75 15.23
CA SER A 274 38.56 9.43 14.22
C SER A 274 39.74 10.42 14.24
N GLY A 275 39.57 11.59 14.87
CA GLY A 275 40.60 12.63 14.96
C GLY A 275 41.02 13.22 13.61
N LEU A 276 40.21 13.03 12.55
CA LEU A 276 40.50 13.54 11.21
C LEU A 276 40.51 15.07 11.20
N THR A 277 41.44 15.65 10.43
CA THR A 277 41.60 17.09 10.22
C THR A 277 41.57 17.42 8.72
N GLY A 278 41.16 18.62 8.34
CA GLY A 278 41.05 19.02 6.93
C GLY A 278 39.89 18.38 6.17
N VAL A 279 38.90 17.83 6.88
CA VAL A 279 37.71 17.19 6.28
C VAL A 279 36.56 18.19 6.16
N LEU A 280 35.82 18.14 5.05
CA LEU A 280 34.54 18.82 4.88
C LEU A 280 33.41 17.87 5.33
N TYR A 281 32.82 18.15 6.49
CA TYR A 281 31.65 17.43 6.98
C TYR A 281 30.39 18.11 6.46
N VAL A 282 29.58 17.38 5.70
CA VAL A 282 28.24 17.81 5.29
C VAL A 282 27.22 17.09 6.15
N LEU A 283 26.48 17.82 6.98
CA LEU A 283 25.51 17.29 7.93
C LEU A 283 24.11 17.77 7.56
N ASP A 284 23.17 16.84 7.50
CA ASP A 284 21.77 17.10 7.15
C ASP A 284 20.92 17.01 8.42
N GLU A 285 20.47 18.14 8.97
CA GLU A 285 19.62 18.27 10.16
C GLU A 285 20.03 17.40 11.37
N PRO A 286 21.22 17.61 11.97
CA PRO A 286 21.68 16.81 13.10
C PRO A 286 20.83 16.93 14.37
N THR A 287 19.92 17.91 14.46
CA THR A 287 18.98 18.08 15.59
C THR A 287 17.75 17.19 15.52
N ILE A 288 17.56 16.39 14.46
CA ILE A 288 16.40 15.48 14.32
C ILE A 288 16.26 14.56 15.54
N GLY A 289 15.02 14.48 16.07
CA GLY A 289 14.67 13.69 17.23
C GLY A 289 15.51 13.99 18.47
N LEU A 290 15.98 15.22 18.62
CA LEU A 290 16.69 15.73 19.79
C LEU A 290 15.79 16.68 20.58
N HIS A 291 15.79 16.53 21.90
CA HIS A 291 15.05 17.45 22.76
C HIS A 291 15.81 18.78 22.88
N PRO A 292 15.14 19.95 22.94
CA PRO A 292 15.81 21.26 23.02
C PRO A 292 16.88 21.37 24.11
N ARG A 293 16.69 20.69 25.25
CA ARG A 293 17.69 20.57 26.33
C ARG A 293 19.07 20.10 25.84
N ASP A 294 19.09 19.14 24.92
CA ASP A 294 20.31 18.46 24.49
C ASP A 294 20.96 19.13 23.26
N ASN A 295 20.30 20.14 22.66
CA ASN A 295 20.84 20.92 21.54
C ASN A 295 22.18 21.57 21.89
N GLY A 296 22.31 22.13 23.09
CA GLY A 296 23.55 22.74 23.55
C GLY A 296 24.74 21.77 23.52
N ARG A 297 24.53 20.50 23.94
CA ARG A 297 25.57 19.47 23.91
C ARG A 297 26.01 19.13 22.48
N LEU A 298 25.04 19.04 21.56
CA LEU A 298 25.32 18.82 20.14
C LEU A 298 26.12 19.99 19.54
N ILE A 299 25.71 21.23 19.81
CA ILE A 299 26.41 22.43 19.33
C ILE A 299 27.86 22.45 19.84
N GLU A 300 28.10 22.14 21.11
CA GLU A 300 29.45 22.02 21.66
C GLU A 300 30.27 20.93 20.95
N ALA A 301 29.67 19.77 20.67
CA ALA A 301 30.34 18.70 19.92
C ALA A 301 30.70 19.12 18.49
N LEU A 302 29.82 19.84 17.79
CA LEU A 302 30.07 20.39 16.45
C LEU A 302 31.19 21.44 16.47
N GLN A 303 31.22 22.31 17.50
CA GLN A 303 32.28 23.29 17.69
C GLN A 303 33.64 22.63 17.96
N LYS A 304 33.67 21.54 18.75
CA LYS A 304 34.88 20.72 18.95
C LYS A 304 35.36 20.14 17.62
N LEU A 305 34.47 19.57 16.81
CA LEU A 305 34.82 19.00 15.50
C LEU A 305 35.40 20.05 14.55
N ARG A 306 34.83 21.27 14.53
CA ARG A 306 35.38 22.42 13.81
C ARG A 306 36.75 22.82 14.32
N ALA A 307 36.92 22.91 15.65
CA ALA A 307 38.18 23.33 16.29
C ALA A 307 39.36 22.40 16.01
N LEU A 308 39.12 21.13 15.65
CA LEU A 308 40.14 20.21 15.16
C LEU A 308 40.73 20.59 13.78
N GLY A 309 40.21 21.64 13.13
CA GLY A 309 40.66 22.07 11.80
C GLY A 309 39.82 21.50 10.66
N ASN A 310 38.54 21.22 10.93
CA ASN A 310 37.58 20.75 9.93
C ASN A 310 36.61 21.86 9.52
N THR A 311 36.03 21.73 8.33
CA THR A 311 34.94 22.60 7.87
C THR A 311 33.62 21.86 7.98
N LEU A 312 32.62 22.49 8.59
CA LEU A 312 31.29 21.91 8.74
C LEU A 312 30.31 22.71 7.87
N MET A 313 29.64 22.03 6.95
CA MET A 313 28.52 22.54 6.19
C MET A 313 27.26 21.85 6.71
N ILE A 314 26.40 22.59 7.39
CA ILE A 314 25.23 22.05 8.08
C ILE A 314 23.97 22.60 7.40
N VAL A 315 23.08 21.71 6.99
CA VAL A 315 21.71 22.04 6.59
C VAL A 315 20.86 21.96 7.86
N GLU A 316 20.24 23.07 8.25
CA GLU A 316 19.45 23.13 9.49
C GLU A 316 18.30 24.14 9.40
N HIS A 317 17.32 23.92 10.25
CA HIS A 317 16.17 24.78 10.49
C HIS A 317 16.04 25.17 11.97
N ASP A 318 16.77 24.52 12.88
CA ASP A 318 16.75 24.87 14.31
C ASP A 318 17.34 26.25 14.60
N ARG A 319 16.66 27.00 15.46
CA ARG A 319 17.02 28.39 15.77
C ARG A 319 18.37 28.50 16.52
N GLU A 320 18.62 27.62 17.48
CA GLU A 320 19.83 27.67 18.31
C GLU A 320 21.07 27.31 17.47
N VAL A 321 20.95 26.30 16.61
CA VAL A 321 22.03 25.91 15.70
C VAL A 321 22.35 27.05 14.72
N ILE A 322 21.34 27.63 14.07
CA ILE A 322 21.53 28.75 13.14
C ILE A 322 22.17 29.96 13.85
N GLN A 323 21.75 30.27 15.09
CA GLN A 323 22.33 31.38 15.86
C GLN A 323 23.79 31.13 16.29
N SER A 324 24.18 29.87 16.48
CA SER A 324 25.54 29.47 16.83
C SER A 324 26.51 29.43 15.64
N ALA A 325 26.00 29.49 14.41
CA ALA A 325 26.79 29.37 13.19
C ALA A 325 27.70 30.59 12.94
N ASP A 326 28.91 30.34 12.42
CA ASP A 326 29.84 31.41 12.04
C ASP A 326 29.35 32.17 10.80
N HIS A 327 28.77 31.43 9.85
CA HIS A 327 28.26 31.94 8.58
C HIS A 327 27.01 31.17 8.17
N VAL A 328 26.00 31.87 7.65
CA VAL A 328 24.74 31.30 7.21
C VAL A 328 24.48 31.68 5.76
N LEU A 329 24.16 30.66 4.96
CA LEU A 329 23.70 30.81 3.58
C LEU A 329 22.20 30.48 3.55
N ASP A 330 21.38 31.50 3.32
CA ASP A 330 19.93 31.35 3.21
C ASP A 330 19.52 31.10 1.76
N PHE A 331 18.83 30.00 1.50
CA PHE A 331 18.36 29.60 0.18
C PHE A 331 16.89 29.97 0.02
N GLY A 332 16.50 30.45 -1.16
CA GLY A 332 15.12 30.83 -1.45
C GLY A 332 14.97 31.51 -2.80
N PRO A 333 13.98 32.42 -2.98
CA PRO A 333 12.98 32.87 -1.99
C PRO A 333 11.83 31.87 -1.71
N ALA A 334 11.68 30.82 -2.52
CA ALA A 334 10.68 29.77 -2.36
C ALA A 334 11.28 28.38 -2.66
N ALA A 335 10.46 27.32 -2.64
CA ALA A 335 10.88 25.96 -2.93
C ALA A 335 10.80 25.62 -4.44
N GLY A 336 11.47 24.54 -4.85
CA GLY A 336 11.48 24.05 -6.23
C GLY A 336 12.08 25.01 -7.25
N GLU A 337 11.40 25.18 -8.38
CA GLU A 337 11.83 26.03 -9.50
C GLU A 337 11.90 27.52 -9.15
N PHE A 338 11.19 27.94 -8.09
CA PHE A 338 11.21 29.31 -7.56
C PHE A 338 12.29 29.50 -6.47
N GLY A 339 13.11 28.46 -6.22
CA GLY A 339 14.20 28.45 -5.27
C GLY A 339 15.58 28.38 -5.92
N GLY A 340 16.53 27.78 -5.20
CA GLY A 340 17.88 27.51 -5.72
C GLY A 340 18.81 28.72 -5.80
N THR A 341 18.41 29.86 -5.24
CA THR A 341 19.23 31.07 -5.17
C THR A 341 19.62 31.39 -3.73
N ILE A 342 20.83 31.91 -3.52
CA ILE A 342 21.26 32.40 -2.19
C ILE A 342 20.66 33.79 -1.99
N THR A 343 19.62 33.88 -1.16
CA THR A 343 18.91 35.14 -0.88
C THR A 343 19.68 36.04 0.07
N ALA A 344 20.47 35.44 0.95
CA ALA A 344 21.39 36.13 1.84
C ALA A 344 22.56 35.23 2.25
N ALA A 345 23.74 35.84 2.38
CA ALA A 345 24.94 35.22 2.94
C ALA A 345 25.50 36.18 4.00
N ALA A 346 25.44 35.79 5.27
CA ALA A 346 25.86 36.65 6.39
C ALA A 346 26.07 35.84 7.67
N SER A 347 26.63 36.47 8.70
CA SER A 347 26.50 35.94 10.07
C SER A 347 25.04 35.99 10.53
N PRO A 348 24.63 35.22 11.56
CA PRO A 348 23.24 35.17 12.03
C PRO A 348 22.65 36.56 12.35
N LYS A 349 23.42 37.41 13.06
CA LYS A 349 23.04 38.81 13.35
C LYS A 349 22.95 39.69 12.09
N GLY A 350 23.73 39.37 11.06
CA GLY A 350 23.65 40.05 9.77
C GLY A 350 22.40 39.64 8.99
N LEU A 351 21.97 38.38 9.11
CA LEU A 351 20.80 37.83 8.43
C LEU A 351 19.49 38.51 8.85
N GLU A 352 19.35 38.82 10.14
CA GLU A 352 18.19 39.56 10.70
C GLU A 352 17.93 40.93 10.02
N LYS A 353 18.99 41.55 9.48
CA LYS A 353 18.93 42.84 8.80
C LYS A 353 18.58 42.71 7.31
N LYS A 354 18.73 41.53 6.71
CA LYS A 354 18.50 41.28 5.28
C LYS A 354 17.01 41.06 5.02
N ARG A 355 16.36 42.02 4.35
CA ARG A 355 14.92 41.95 4.02
C ARG A 355 14.55 40.82 3.04
N ALA A 356 15.50 40.38 2.20
CA ALA A 356 15.30 39.32 1.22
C ALA A 356 15.28 37.91 1.84
N SER A 357 15.89 37.74 3.02
CA SER A 357 15.93 36.47 3.73
C SER A 357 14.59 36.22 4.42
N LEU A 358 13.99 35.05 4.18
CA LEU A 358 12.79 34.62 4.90
C LEU A 358 13.16 34.19 6.32
N THR A 359 14.24 33.40 6.44
CA THR A 359 14.82 32.94 7.70
C THR A 359 15.15 34.12 8.62
N GLY A 360 15.77 35.18 8.10
CA GLY A 360 16.09 36.41 8.86
C GLY A 360 14.87 37.13 9.42
N LYS A 361 13.69 37.03 8.79
CA LYS A 361 12.43 37.59 9.32
C LYS A 361 11.94 36.81 10.54
N TYR A 362 12.08 35.49 10.53
CA TYR A 362 11.74 34.64 11.68
C TYR A 362 12.75 34.80 12.82
N LEU A 363 14.06 34.87 12.51
CA LEU A 363 15.09 35.10 13.54
C LEU A 363 14.93 36.44 14.25
N SER A 364 14.61 37.51 13.50
CA SER A 364 14.38 38.86 14.04
C SER A 364 13.02 39.04 14.73
N GLY A 365 12.15 38.03 14.70
CA GLY A 365 10.80 38.10 15.26
C GLY A 365 9.79 38.93 14.45
N LYS A 366 10.17 39.44 13.27
CA LYS A 366 9.24 40.13 12.36
C LYS A 366 8.13 39.21 11.86
N ASN A 367 8.49 37.95 11.65
CA ASN A 367 7.56 36.85 11.43
C ASN A 367 7.64 35.90 12.62
N ALA A 368 6.51 35.34 13.05
CA ALA A 368 6.45 34.30 14.05
C ALA A 368 5.22 33.42 13.83
N ILE A 369 5.27 32.20 14.35
CA ILE A 369 4.10 31.34 14.49
C ILE A 369 3.36 31.81 15.74
N ALA A 370 2.09 32.19 15.58
CA ALA A 370 1.29 32.74 16.66
C ALA A 370 0.79 31.64 17.61
N VAL A 371 0.66 32.01 18.90
CA VAL A 371 0.05 31.17 19.92
C VAL A 371 -1.47 31.27 19.79
N PRO A 372 -2.22 30.15 19.69
CA PRO A 372 -3.68 30.19 19.57
C PRO A 372 -4.34 30.74 20.85
N ALA A 373 -5.08 31.85 20.74
CA ALA A 373 -5.83 32.43 21.87
C ALA A 373 -7.03 31.58 22.31
N ASN A 374 -7.56 30.76 21.40
CA ASN A 374 -8.79 29.99 21.54
C ASN A 374 -8.54 28.48 21.44
N ARG A 375 -7.68 27.93 22.31
CA ARG A 375 -7.50 26.47 22.44
C ARG A 375 -8.81 25.79 22.81
N LEU A 376 -8.99 24.55 22.37
CA LEU A 376 -10.18 23.76 22.69
C LEU A 376 -10.12 23.29 24.16
N PRO A 377 -11.01 23.74 25.04
CA PRO A 377 -10.92 23.39 26.45
C PRO A 377 -11.17 21.91 26.68
N VAL A 378 -10.41 21.33 27.61
CA VAL A 378 -10.46 19.92 28.03
C VAL A 378 -11.22 19.75 29.36
N ASP A 379 -11.67 20.84 29.98
CA ASP A 379 -12.37 20.82 31.27
C ASP A 379 -13.87 20.43 31.11
N PRO A 380 -14.36 19.41 31.84
CA PRO A 380 -15.79 19.06 31.89
C PRO A 380 -16.71 20.20 32.33
N LYS A 381 -16.19 21.20 33.06
CA LYS A 381 -16.93 22.37 33.54
C LYS A 381 -16.91 23.54 32.55
N ALA A 382 -16.00 23.55 31.58
CA ALA A 382 -15.93 24.57 30.55
C ALA A 382 -16.91 24.24 29.40
N LYS A 383 -17.58 25.25 28.84
CA LYS A 383 -18.40 25.09 27.62
C LYS A 383 -17.48 24.83 26.42
N SER A 384 -17.04 23.59 26.23
CA SER A 384 -16.31 23.17 25.03
C SER A 384 -17.28 22.84 23.88
N PRO A 385 -16.99 23.27 22.64
CA PRO A 385 -17.77 22.85 21.48
C PRO A 385 -17.53 21.37 21.10
N VAL A 386 -16.49 20.74 21.65
CA VAL A 386 -16.13 19.34 21.40
C VAL A 386 -16.57 18.48 22.59
N PRO A 387 -17.28 17.35 22.37
CA PRO A 387 -17.67 16.44 23.45
C PRO A 387 -16.48 15.90 24.23
N ASP A 388 -16.63 15.77 25.54
CA ASP A 388 -15.59 15.25 26.41
C ASP A 388 -15.46 13.72 26.27
N ARG A 389 -14.62 13.29 25.30
CA ARG A 389 -14.34 11.89 25.00
C ARG A 389 -12.84 11.63 25.13
N TRP A 390 -12.50 10.49 25.68
CA TRP A 390 -11.12 10.11 25.96
C TRP A 390 -10.81 8.72 25.44
N LEU A 391 -9.57 8.55 25.00
CA LEU A 391 -8.98 7.26 24.70
C LEU A 391 -7.88 7.01 25.74
N THR A 392 -8.04 6.01 26.59
CA THR A 392 -7.15 5.80 27.73
C THR A 392 -6.42 4.47 27.63
N VAL A 393 -5.09 4.52 27.56
CA VAL A 393 -4.22 3.36 27.70
C VAL A 393 -4.00 3.13 29.19
N LYS A 394 -4.33 1.92 29.68
CA LYS A 394 -4.16 1.54 31.08
C LYS A 394 -2.98 0.59 31.26
N GLY A 395 -2.11 0.91 32.22
CA GLY A 395 -0.94 0.12 32.60
C GLY A 395 -0.04 -0.25 31.44
N ALA A 396 0.52 0.72 30.72
CA ALA A 396 1.48 0.47 29.64
C ALA A 396 2.88 0.20 30.22
N TYR A 397 3.46 -0.95 29.90
CA TYR A 397 4.76 -1.42 30.43
C TYR A 397 5.74 -1.88 29.34
N HIS A 398 5.48 -1.52 28.08
CA HIS A 398 6.35 -1.89 26.97
C HIS A 398 7.71 -1.16 27.02
N ASN A 399 8.81 -1.89 26.84
CA ASN A 399 10.18 -1.39 26.93
C ASN A 399 10.46 -0.76 28.30
N ASN A 400 10.76 0.54 28.35
CA ASN A 400 11.08 1.27 29.57
C ASN A 400 9.86 1.92 30.24
N LEU A 401 8.63 1.74 29.73
CA LEU A 401 7.42 2.30 30.34
C LEU A 401 7.12 1.66 31.71
N ARG A 402 6.78 2.49 32.70
CA ARG A 402 6.59 2.06 34.10
C ARG A 402 5.11 1.89 34.48
N GLU A 403 4.42 0.99 33.78
CA GLU A 403 2.98 0.71 33.99
C GLU A 403 2.10 1.98 33.98
N ILE A 404 2.33 2.88 33.03
CA ILE A 404 1.67 4.19 33.00
C ILE A 404 0.22 4.12 32.51
N ASP A 405 -0.63 4.97 33.08
CA ASP A 405 -1.97 5.27 32.60
C ASP A 405 -1.93 6.56 31.78
N ALA A 406 -2.21 6.49 30.48
CA ALA A 406 -2.14 7.61 29.55
C ALA A 406 -3.51 7.89 28.90
N ALA A 407 -4.11 9.03 29.22
CA ALA A 407 -5.41 9.45 28.70
C ALA A 407 -5.26 10.52 27.62
N PHE A 408 -5.75 10.22 26.40
CA PHE A 408 -5.70 11.08 25.23
C PHE A 408 -7.09 11.69 24.97
N PRO A 409 -7.26 13.03 25.01
CA PRO A 409 -8.54 13.64 24.72
C PRO A 409 -8.81 13.61 23.21
N LEU A 410 -10.01 13.18 22.82
CA LEU A 410 -10.41 13.06 21.41
C LEU A 410 -10.96 14.39 20.86
N GLY A 411 -10.89 14.54 19.53
CA GLY A 411 -11.33 15.75 18.82
C GLY A 411 -10.46 16.98 19.07
N ARG A 412 -9.18 16.77 19.43
CA ARG A 412 -8.22 17.80 19.83
C ARG A 412 -6.86 17.56 19.19
N PHE A 413 -6.01 18.59 19.18
CA PHE A 413 -4.60 18.47 18.84
C PHE A 413 -3.78 18.12 20.09
N VAL A 414 -3.28 16.88 20.16
CA VAL A 414 -2.48 16.34 21.26
C VAL A 414 -1.02 16.20 20.85
N CYS A 415 -0.10 16.71 21.65
CA CYS A 415 1.34 16.51 21.47
C CYS A 415 1.91 15.62 22.57
N VAL A 416 2.69 14.62 22.19
CA VAL A 416 3.48 13.77 23.09
C VAL A 416 4.93 14.20 23.01
N VAL A 417 5.45 14.71 24.12
CA VAL A 417 6.76 15.35 24.24
C VAL A 417 7.62 14.64 25.29
N GLY A 418 8.88 15.02 25.39
CA GLY A 418 9.84 14.47 26.36
C GLY A 418 11.18 14.13 25.72
N VAL A 419 12.19 13.83 26.54
CA VAL A 419 13.57 13.59 26.07
C VAL A 419 13.69 12.36 25.16
N SER A 420 14.72 12.31 24.31
CA SER A 420 14.96 11.17 23.41
C SER A 420 15.25 9.92 24.23
N GLY A 421 14.49 8.84 24.01
CA GLY A 421 14.57 7.63 24.85
C GLY A 421 13.62 7.61 26.07
N SER A 422 12.76 8.61 26.27
CA SER A 422 11.78 8.62 27.38
C SER A 422 10.61 7.63 27.23
N GLY A 423 10.42 7.02 26.05
CA GLY A 423 9.35 6.05 25.78
C GLY A 423 8.21 6.56 24.88
N LYS A 424 8.36 7.73 24.23
CA LYS A 424 7.34 8.31 23.32
C LYS A 424 6.84 7.34 22.24
N SER A 425 7.75 6.82 21.42
CA SER A 425 7.41 5.87 20.36
C SER A 425 6.92 4.52 20.92
N SER A 426 7.39 4.10 22.11
CA SER A 426 6.89 2.93 22.81
C SER A 426 5.40 3.09 23.18
N LEU A 427 4.99 4.25 23.68
CA LEU A 427 3.60 4.51 24.07
C LEU A 427 2.70 4.70 22.83
N VAL A 428 3.09 5.58 21.91
CA VAL A 428 2.21 6.03 20.81
C VAL A 428 2.20 5.04 19.64
N THR A 429 3.37 4.58 19.20
CA THR A 429 3.49 3.73 17.99
C THR A 429 3.37 2.25 18.33
N GLU A 430 4.08 1.78 19.35
CA GLU A 430 4.15 0.34 19.68
C GLU A 430 2.95 -0.15 20.49
N VAL A 431 2.43 0.66 21.42
CA VAL A 431 1.25 0.32 22.23
C VAL A 431 -0.03 0.85 21.57
N LEU A 432 -0.23 2.17 21.53
CA LEU A 432 -1.50 2.78 21.12
C LEU A 432 -1.87 2.47 19.66
N TYR A 433 -1.01 2.78 18.70
CA TYR A 433 -1.30 2.55 17.28
C TYR A 433 -1.52 1.09 16.96
N LYS A 434 -0.62 0.19 17.38
CA LYS A 434 -0.75 -1.25 17.09
C LYS A 434 -2.02 -1.84 17.71
N ALA A 435 -2.37 -1.43 18.93
CA ALA A 435 -3.60 -1.89 19.57
C ALA A 435 -4.86 -1.38 18.82
N LEU A 436 -4.89 -0.10 18.45
CA LEU A 436 -5.99 0.46 17.64
C LEU A 436 -6.08 -0.22 16.27
N ALA A 437 -4.96 -0.41 15.57
CA ALA A 437 -4.92 -1.03 14.26
C ALA A 437 -5.34 -2.51 14.31
N ALA A 438 -4.91 -3.25 15.35
CA ALA A 438 -5.32 -4.63 15.56
C ALA A 438 -6.83 -4.74 15.82
N ARG A 439 -7.41 -3.80 16.58
CA ARG A 439 -8.83 -3.84 16.94
C ARG A 439 -9.76 -3.32 15.83
N ILE A 440 -9.43 -2.17 15.25
CA ILE A 440 -10.26 -1.45 14.27
C ILE A 440 -10.05 -2.02 12.86
N HIS A 441 -8.80 -2.15 12.42
CA HIS A 441 -8.47 -2.62 11.06
C HIS A 441 -8.32 -4.14 10.95
N ARG A 442 -8.44 -4.87 12.08
CA ARG A 442 -8.11 -6.30 12.17
C ARG A 442 -6.71 -6.60 11.64
N ALA A 443 -5.80 -5.63 11.81
CA ALA A 443 -4.41 -5.76 11.39
C ALA A 443 -3.72 -6.84 12.23
N ARG A 444 -2.82 -7.61 11.61
CA ARG A 444 -2.04 -8.66 12.28
C ARG A 444 -0.81 -8.06 12.95
N LEU A 445 -1.02 -7.07 13.82
CA LEU A 445 0.02 -6.39 14.57
C LEU A 445 -0.09 -6.79 16.03
N VAL A 446 1.04 -7.14 16.66
CA VAL A 446 1.12 -7.39 18.10
C VAL A 446 1.43 -6.07 18.79
N ALA A 447 0.52 -5.59 19.62
CA ALA A 447 0.74 -4.39 20.41
C ALA A 447 1.75 -4.65 21.54
N GLY A 448 2.51 -3.60 21.91
CA GLY A 448 3.40 -3.63 23.06
C GLY A 448 2.65 -3.92 24.38
N GLY A 449 3.38 -4.32 25.42
CA GLY A 449 2.81 -4.66 26.73
C GLY A 449 1.95 -3.55 27.34
N HIS A 450 0.67 -3.83 27.57
CA HIS A 450 -0.29 -2.96 28.25
C HIS A 450 -1.43 -3.77 28.87
N HIS A 451 -2.16 -3.23 29.85
CA HIS A 451 -3.29 -3.93 30.47
C HIS A 451 -4.56 -3.90 29.62
N ARG A 452 -5.01 -2.70 29.22
CA ARG A 452 -6.19 -2.51 28.35
C ARG A 452 -6.24 -1.10 27.75
N ILE A 453 -7.12 -0.89 26.78
CA ILE A 453 -7.43 0.44 26.24
C ILE A 453 -8.95 0.70 26.36
N GLU A 454 -9.31 1.82 26.97
CA GLU A 454 -10.68 2.29 27.19
C GLU A 454 -11.01 3.41 26.18
N GLY A 455 -12.28 3.54 25.77
CA GLY A 455 -12.72 4.60 24.82
C GLY A 455 -12.59 4.24 23.33
N LEU A 456 -12.40 2.96 23.00
CA LEU A 456 -12.26 2.47 21.62
C LEU A 456 -13.50 2.73 20.75
N ASP A 457 -14.70 2.76 21.35
CA ASP A 457 -15.97 2.96 20.64
C ASP A 457 -16.13 4.38 20.07
N HIS A 458 -15.23 5.31 20.43
CA HIS A 458 -15.21 6.67 19.92
C HIS A 458 -14.36 6.85 18.65
N VAL A 459 -13.65 5.81 18.21
CA VAL A 459 -12.69 5.86 17.11
C VAL A 459 -13.07 4.85 16.02
N ASP A 460 -13.36 5.35 14.82
CA ASP A 460 -13.76 4.51 13.69
C ASP A 460 -12.55 4.09 12.83
N LYS A 461 -11.48 4.89 12.86
CA LYS A 461 -10.31 4.73 12.01
C LYS A 461 -9.07 5.27 12.73
N VAL A 462 -7.97 4.53 12.66
CA VAL A 462 -6.63 5.02 13.05
C VAL A 462 -5.73 5.11 11.82
N ILE A 463 -4.95 6.17 11.72
CA ILE A 463 -4.00 6.42 10.63
C ILE A 463 -2.65 6.74 11.27
N ASN A 464 -1.61 5.99 10.90
CA ASN A 464 -0.23 6.32 11.28
C ASN A 464 0.50 6.92 10.09
N VAL A 465 1.11 8.08 10.29
CA VAL A 465 1.87 8.82 9.29
C VAL A 465 3.33 8.92 9.76
N ASP A 466 4.08 7.87 9.47
CA ASP A 466 5.49 7.71 9.83
C ASP A 466 6.44 8.23 8.72
N GLN A 467 7.71 8.39 9.08
CA GLN A 467 8.78 8.83 8.17
C GLN A 467 9.29 7.73 7.22
N SER A 468 8.70 6.52 7.24
CA SER A 468 9.11 5.45 6.34
C SER A 468 8.94 5.87 4.88
N PRO A 469 9.84 5.45 3.97
CA PRO A 469 9.72 5.81 2.56
C PRO A 469 8.40 5.28 1.99
N ILE A 470 7.78 6.08 1.10
CA ILE A 470 6.52 5.71 0.42
C ILE A 470 6.67 4.40 -0.35
N GLY A 471 7.85 4.20 -0.93
CA GLY A 471 8.23 2.98 -1.63
C GLY A 471 9.71 3.01 -1.98
N ASN A 472 10.30 1.83 -2.09
CA ASN A 472 11.74 1.67 -2.34
C ASN A 472 12.10 1.67 -3.83
N SER A 473 11.15 1.95 -4.73
CA SER A 473 11.37 1.92 -6.18
C SER A 473 10.87 3.19 -6.88
N PRO A 474 11.48 3.58 -8.01
CA PRO A 474 11.04 4.73 -8.81
C PRO A 474 9.62 4.60 -9.41
N ALA A 475 9.02 3.41 -9.34
CA ALA A 475 7.64 3.18 -9.74
C ALA A 475 6.64 3.76 -8.72
N SER A 476 7.06 3.95 -7.48
CA SER A 476 6.28 4.69 -6.49
C SER A 476 6.60 6.17 -6.64
N ASN A 477 5.57 7.02 -6.68
CA ASN A 477 5.68 8.47 -6.73
C ASN A 477 4.45 9.11 -6.07
N ALA A 478 4.49 10.43 -5.85
CA ALA A 478 3.41 11.16 -5.19
C ALA A 478 2.05 10.97 -5.89
N ALA A 479 2.03 10.97 -7.23
CA ALA A 479 0.79 10.80 -7.98
C ALA A 479 0.19 9.39 -7.86
N THR A 480 1.02 8.34 -7.84
CA THR A 480 0.54 6.96 -7.62
C THR A 480 0.05 6.73 -6.20
N TYR A 481 0.75 7.28 -5.21
CA TYR A 481 0.39 7.07 -3.81
C TYR A 481 -0.92 7.76 -3.42
N THR A 482 -1.12 9.00 -3.90
CA THR A 482 -2.36 9.76 -3.67
C THR A 482 -3.53 9.29 -4.55
N GLY A 483 -3.29 8.38 -5.50
CA GLY A 483 -4.30 7.95 -6.48
C GLY A 483 -4.59 8.99 -7.58
N ALA A 484 -3.93 10.15 -7.57
CA ALA A 484 -4.08 11.17 -8.61
C ALA A 484 -3.74 10.61 -10.00
N PHE A 485 -2.73 9.74 -10.08
CA PHE A 485 -2.30 9.16 -11.35
C PHE A 485 -3.36 8.26 -12.00
N ASP A 486 -4.21 7.61 -11.19
CA ASP A 486 -5.29 6.76 -11.73
C ASP A 486 -6.34 7.61 -12.44
N LEU A 487 -6.71 8.75 -11.85
CA LEU A 487 -7.60 9.74 -12.46
C LEU A 487 -7.01 10.32 -13.75
N VAL A 488 -5.71 10.60 -13.77
CA VAL A 488 -5.00 11.07 -14.98
C VAL A 488 -5.05 9.99 -16.08
N ARG A 489 -4.79 8.73 -15.77
CA ARG A 489 -4.83 7.63 -16.76
C ARG A 489 -6.23 7.44 -17.35
N GLU A 490 -7.26 7.54 -16.51
CA GLU A 490 -8.66 7.48 -16.96
C GLU A 490 -9.02 8.65 -17.88
N LEU A 491 -8.55 9.87 -17.56
CA LEU A 491 -8.72 11.04 -18.41
C LEU A 491 -8.06 10.83 -19.78
N PHE A 492 -6.80 10.39 -19.82
CA PHE A 492 -6.07 10.14 -21.07
C PHE A 492 -6.72 9.04 -21.91
N ALA A 493 -7.29 8.00 -21.30
CA ALA A 493 -8.02 6.95 -22.00
C ALA A 493 -9.32 7.45 -22.67
N ARG A 494 -9.92 8.53 -22.16
CA ARG A 494 -11.17 9.10 -22.71
C ARG A 494 -10.94 10.06 -23.89
N LEU A 495 -9.69 10.46 -24.17
CA LEU A 495 -9.35 11.38 -25.27
C LEU A 495 -9.68 10.78 -26.65
N ALA A 496 -9.95 11.65 -27.62
CA ALA A 496 -10.31 11.25 -28.99
C ALA A 496 -9.22 10.38 -29.63
N ASP A 497 -7.95 10.81 -29.54
CA ASP A 497 -6.80 10.07 -30.08
C ASP A 497 -6.67 8.67 -29.46
N SER A 498 -6.89 8.57 -28.14
CA SER A 498 -6.90 7.29 -27.42
C SER A 498 -8.02 6.39 -27.89
N ARG A 499 -9.23 6.93 -28.08
CA ARG A 499 -10.40 6.15 -28.53
C ARG A 499 -10.23 5.64 -29.95
N ILE A 500 -9.65 6.43 -30.85
CA ILE A 500 -9.35 6.02 -32.23
C ILE A 500 -8.34 4.87 -32.24
N ARG A 501 -7.32 4.95 -31.38
CA ARG A 501 -6.25 3.95 -31.28
C ARG A 501 -6.61 2.74 -30.41
N GLY A 502 -7.79 2.73 -29.77
CA GLY A 502 -8.21 1.67 -28.85
C GLY A 502 -7.42 1.63 -27.54
N TYR A 503 -6.79 2.73 -27.15
CA TYR A 503 -6.02 2.82 -25.91
C TYR A 503 -6.94 2.88 -24.68
N THR A 504 -6.60 2.10 -23.67
CA THR A 504 -7.26 2.09 -22.37
C THR A 504 -6.35 2.68 -21.30
N ALA A 505 -6.86 2.90 -20.08
CA ALA A 505 -6.07 3.39 -18.95
C ALA A 505 -4.85 2.51 -18.62
N ASN A 506 -4.83 1.24 -19.07
CA ASN A 506 -3.69 0.35 -18.93
C ASN A 506 -2.51 0.74 -19.82
N ARG A 507 -2.74 1.28 -21.02
CA ARG A 507 -1.67 1.74 -21.93
C ARG A 507 -0.87 2.87 -21.28
N PHE A 508 -1.56 3.74 -20.56
CA PHE A 508 -1.02 4.88 -19.83
C PHE A 508 -0.44 4.53 -18.46
N SER A 509 -0.36 3.25 -18.09
CA SER A 509 0.27 2.83 -16.85
C SER A 509 1.73 2.45 -17.09
N PHE A 510 2.67 3.14 -16.46
CA PHE A 510 4.08 2.75 -16.51
C PHE A 510 4.37 1.42 -15.79
N ASN A 511 3.45 0.94 -14.93
CA ASN A 511 3.59 -0.33 -14.21
C ASN A 511 3.12 -1.56 -15.01
N ARG A 512 2.42 -1.38 -16.13
CA ARG A 512 1.88 -2.48 -16.95
C ARG A 512 2.53 -2.52 -18.32
N ALA A 513 2.79 -3.73 -18.81
CA ALA A 513 3.23 -3.93 -20.19
C ALA A 513 2.14 -3.45 -21.15
N GLY A 514 2.56 -2.80 -22.24
CA GLY A 514 1.66 -2.25 -23.23
C GLY A 514 2.12 -0.90 -23.76
N GLY A 515 2.21 0.13 -22.90
CA GLY A 515 2.62 1.49 -23.32
C GLY A 515 3.88 2.02 -22.64
N ARG A 516 4.36 1.34 -21.59
CA ARG A 516 5.61 1.65 -20.90
C ARG A 516 6.84 1.34 -21.76
N CYS A 517 7.97 1.96 -21.45
CA CYS A 517 9.27 1.57 -22.00
C CYS A 517 9.71 0.22 -21.44
N GLU A 518 9.86 -0.80 -22.30
CA GLU A 518 10.27 -2.14 -21.87
C GLU A 518 11.75 -2.21 -21.44
N ALA A 519 12.61 -1.35 -21.97
CA ALA A 519 14.04 -1.34 -21.64
C ALA A 519 14.32 -0.97 -20.16
N CYS A 520 13.44 -0.19 -19.53
CA CYS A 520 13.49 0.12 -18.10
C CYS A 520 12.27 -0.41 -17.35
N ALA A 521 11.46 -1.28 -17.96
CA ALA A 521 10.19 -1.76 -17.42
C ALA A 521 9.27 -0.65 -16.86
N GLY A 522 9.34 0.56 -17.43
CA GLY A 522 8.57 1.74 -17.01
C GLY A 522 9.16 2.55 -15.84
N TYR A 523 10.31 2.19 -15.28
CA TYR A 523 10.95 2.97 -14.22
C TYR A 523 11.50 4.32 -14.70
N GLY A 524 11.82 4.46 -15.99
CA GLY A 524 12.50 5.63 -16.56
C GLY A 524 13.96 5.76 -16.16
N LYS A 525 14.41 4.98 -15.17
CA LYS A 525 15.80 4.89 -14.72
C LYS A 525 16.24 3.43 -14.67
N ARG A 526 17.54 3.20 -14.70
CA ARG A 526 18.18 1.90 -14.45
C ARG A 526 19.04 2.01 -13.20
N CYS A 527 18.95 1.01 -12.34
CA CYS A 527 19.80 0.91 -11.15
C CYS A 527 21.13 0.28 -11.57
N ILE A 528 22.24 0.97 -11.27
CA ILE A 528 23.58 0.43 -11.39
C ILE A 528 24.03 0.02 -9.99
N GLU A 529 24.36 -1.25 -9.85
CA GLU A 529 24.89 -1.80 -8.60
C GLU A 529 26.33 -1.35 -8.40
N MET A 530 26.62 -0.79 -7.23
CA MET A 530 27.94 -0.28 -6.86
C MET A 530 28.47 -1.08 -5.67
N HIS A 531 29.70 -1.61 -5.74
CA HIS A 531 30.18 -2.57 -4.72
C HIS A 531 30.51 -1.93 -3.36
N PHE A 532 30.94 -0.66 -3.36
CA PHE A 532 31.37 0.06 -2.14
C PHE A 532 30.61 1.37 -1.90
N LEU A 533 29.90 1.85 -2.92
CA LEU A 533 29.08 3.06 -2.86
C LEU A 533 27.61 2.65 -2.92
N PRO A 534 26.68 3.50 -2.45
CA PRO A 534 25.26 3.24 -2.65
C PRO A 534 24.90 3.12 -4.14
N ASP A 535 23.97 2.22 -4.46
CA ASP A 535 23.47 2.03 -5.82
C ASP A 535 22.94 3.34 -6.41
N VAL A 536 23.21 3.55 -7.69
CA VAL A 536 22.87 4.80 -8.38
C VAL A 536 21.85 4.56 -9.48
N TRP A 537 20.83 5.42 -9.53
CA TRP A 537 19.79 5.39 -10.56
C TRP A 537 20.11 6.35 -11.71
N ILE A 538 20.48 5.80 -12.86
CA ILE A 538 20.75 6.59 -14.08
C ILE A 538 19.53 6.67 -15.00
N PRO A 539 19.29 7.78 -15.72
CA PRO A 539 18.24 7.87 -16.72
C PRO A 539 18.33 6.75 -17.77
N CYS A 540 17.19 6.20 -18.18
CA CYS A 540 17.17 5.17 -19.21
C CYS A 540 17.45 5.77 -20.60
N GLU A 541 18.49 5.29 -21.27
CA GLU A 541 18.90 5.73 -22.61
C GLU A 541 17.80 5.50 -23.67
N ALA A 542 17.03 4.41 -23.56
CA ALA A 542 16.03 4.05 -24.58
C ALA A 542 14.81 4.97 -24.62
N CYS A 543 14.41 5.56 -23.48
CA CYS A 543 13.26 6.47 -23.42
C CYS A 543 13.62 7.88 -22.96
N GLY A 544 14.90 8.18 -22.72
CA GLY A 544 15.36 9.45 -22.17
C GLY A 544 14.70 9.80 -20.83
N GLY A 545 14.32 8.81 -20.02
CA GLY A 545 13.63 9.04 -18.74
C GLY A 545 12.10 9.19 -18.80
N THR A 546 11.48 9.24 -19.99
CA THR A 546 10.03 9.48 -20.14
C THR A 546 9.12 8.34 -19.65
N ARG A 547 9.66 7.15 -19.40
CA ARG A 547 8.94 5.92 -18.95
C ARG A 547 8.02 5.26 -19.97
N TYR A 548 7.75 5.88 -21.11
CA TYR A 548 6.79 5.38 -22.11
C TYR A 548 7.40 5.16 -23.48
N THR A 549 6.64 4.48 -24.33
CA THR A 549 6.89 4.35 -25.78
C THR A 549 6.46 5.61 -26.53
N ALA A 550 7.10 5.88 -27.68
CA ALA A 550 6.77 7.03 -28.53
C ALA A 550 5.27 7.10 -28.88
N ASP A 551 4.66 5.98 -29.29
CA ASP A 551 3.23 5.90 -29.62
C ASP A 551 2.29 6.31 -28.49
N THR A 552 2.72 6.14 -27.23
CA THR A 552 1.94 6.50 -26.04
C THR A 552 2.08 7.99 -25.72
N LEU A 553 3.24 8.58 -26.03
CA LEU A 553 3.51 10.01 -25.86
C LEU A 553 2.84 10.91 -26.91
N GLU A 554 2.42 10.34 -28.04
CA GLU A 554 1.67 11.07 -29.07
C GLU A 554 0.30 11.54 -28.60
N VAL A 555 -0.32 10.84 -27.64
CA VAL A 555 -1.60 11.25 -27.07
C VAL A 555 -1.37 12.42 -26.12
N LYS A 556 -2.02 13.55 -26.42
CA LYS A 556 -1.85 14.80 -25.67
C LYS A 556 -3.17 15.31 -25.11
N TYR A 557 -3.14 15.76 -23.86
CA TYR A 557 -4.21 16.55 -23.24
C TYR A 557 -3.74 18.00 -23.11
N LYS A 558 -4.48 18.96 -23.69
CA LYS A 558 -4.09 20.39 -23.73
C LYS A 558 -2.63 20.61 -24.16
N GLY A 559 -2.19 19.87 -25.19
CA GLY A 559 -0.83 19.96 -25.74
C GLY A 559 0.27 19.22 -24.96
N LYS A 560 -0.05 18.56 -23.84
CA LYS A 560 0.91 17.86 -22.97
C LYS A 560 0.67 16.36 -22.98
N SER A 561 1.73 15.58 -23.16
CA SER A 561 1.70 14.11 -23.08
C SER A 561 1.61 13.63 -21.63
N ILE A 562 1.40 12.34 -21.41
CA ILE A 562 1.37 11.77 -20.06
C ILE A 562 2.72 11.89 -19.33
N ALA A 563 3.84 11.83 -20.05
CA ALA A 563 5.16 12.06 -19.46
C ALA A 563 5.32 13.52 -19.04
N ASP A 564 4.88 14.46 -19.87
CA ASP A 564 4.93 15.89 -19.53
C ASP A 564 4.08 16.19 -18.29
N VAL A 565 2.91 15.55 -18.15
CA VAL A 565 2.07 15.68 -16.95
C VAL A 565 2.76 15.14 -15.70
N LEU A 566 3.52 14.04 -15.82
CA LEU A 566 4.29 13.51 -14.69
C LEU A 566 5.51 14.38 -14.35
N ASP A 567 6.02 15.19 -15.27
CA ASP A 567 7.14 16.10 -15.01
C ASP A 567 6.71 17.46 -14.46
N MET A 568 5.41 17.79 -14.51
CA MET A 568 4.85 19.00 -13.90
C MET A 568 4.97 18.98 -12.37
N SER A 569 5.18 20.17 -11.80
CA SER A 569 4.98 20.43 -10.38
C SER A 569 3.50 20.28 -9.99
N VAL A 570 3.22 20.04 -8.71
CA VAL A 570 1.84 19.99 -8.19
C VAL A 570 1.10 21.31 -8.47
N ALA A 571 1.77 22.46 -8.33
CA ALA A 571 1.20 23.78 -8.63
C ALA A 571 0.77 23.91 -10.10
N GLU A 572 1.63 23.54 -11.05
CA GLU A 572 1.31 23.56 -12.48
C GLU A 572 0.19 22.58 -12.82
N ALA A 573 0.23 21.39 -12.24
CA ALA A 573 -0.80 20.38 -12.45
C ALA A 573 -2.17 20.86 -11.94
N LEU A 574 -2.21 21.58 -10.82
CA LEU A 574 -3.45 22.11 -10.25
C LEU A 574 -4.12 23.11 -11.20
N GLU A 575 -3.34 24.00 -11.81
CA GLU A 575 -3.84 24.93 -12.82
C GLU A 575 -4.23 24.20 -14.13
N HIS A 576 -3.41 23.23 -14.56
CA HIS A 576 -3.67 22.45 -15.76
C HIS A 576 -4.99 21.66 -15.68
N PHE A 577 -5.27 21.07 -14.51
CA PHE A 577 -6.45 20.24 -14.23
C PHE A 577 -7.57 20.95 -13.48
N LYS A 578 -7.60 22.29 -13.46
CA LYS A 578 -8.64 23.07 -12.77
C LYS A 578 -10.09 22.70 -13.15
N ASN A 579 -10.30 22.19 -14.36
CA ASN A 579 -11.61 21.78 -14.89
C ASN A 579 -11.98 20.32 -14.53
N VAL A 580 -11.15 19.60 -13.76
CA VAL A 580 -11.37 18.21 -13.34
C VAL A 580 -11.48 18.18 -11.81
N PRO A 581 -12.70 18.33 -11.23
CA PRO A 581 -12.87 18.57 -9.79
C PRO A 581 -12.23 17.50 -8.89
N ARG A 582 -12.39 16.22 -9.25
CA ARG A 582 -11.81 15.10 -8.49
C ARG A 582 -10.28 15.17 -8.42
N LEU A 583 -9.63 15.50 -9.54
CA LEU A 583 -8.17 15.61 -9.61
C LEU A 583 -7.68 16.88 -8.91
N LYS A 584 -8.39 18.00 -9.10
CA LYS A 584 -8.12 19.26 -8.41
C LYS A 584 -8.12 19.08 -6.88
N ARG A 585 -9.08 18.33 -6.32
CA ARG A 585 -9.15 18.08 -4.87
C ARG A 585 -7.88 17.39 -4.34
N VAL A 586 -7.41 16.33 -5.02
CA VAL A 586 -6.20 15.60 -4.61
C VAL A 586 -4.95 16.47 -4.76
N LEU A 587 -4.83 17.21 -5.87
CA LEU A 587 -3.70 18.11 -6.09
C LEU A 587 -3.70 19.27 -5.08
N GLN A 588 -4.87 19.80 -4.72
CA GLN A 588 -5.00 20.84 -3.70
C GLN A 588 -4.53 20.33 -2.34
N THR A 589 -4.85 19.09 -1.96
CA THR A 589 -4.33 18.53 -0.70
C THR A 589 -2.81 18.41 -0.67
N LEU A 590 -2.17 18.10 -1.80
CA LEU A 590 -0.71 18.10 -1.91
C LEU A 590 -0.13 19.52 -1.81
N ALA A 591 -0.77 20.51 -2.42
CA ALA A 591 -0.35 21.91 -2.30
C ALA A 591 -0.56 22.46 -0.88
N ASP A 592 -1.66 22.12 -0.22
CA ASP A 592 -2.00 22.59 1.13
C ASP A 592 -0.99 22.09 2.18
N VAL A 593 -0.42 20.89 2.00
CA VAL A 593 0.66 20.37 2.86
C VAL A 593 2.05 20.94 2.52
N GLY A 594 2.12 21.87 1.56
CA GLY A 594 3.37 22.54 1.16
C GLY A 594 4.25 21.72 0.20
N LEU A 595 3.64 20.87 -0.64
CA LEU A 595 4.34 20.12 -1.70
C LEU A 595 4.00 20.66 -3.10
N ASP A 596 3.68 21.94 -3.21
CA ASP A 596 3.36 22.63 -4.46
C ASP A 596 4.49 22.56 -5.49
N TYR A 597 5.73 22.51 -5.02
CA TYR A 597 6.94 22.41 -5.84
C TYR A 597 7.26 20.99 -6.35
N LEU A 598 6.66 19.96 -5.75
CA LEU A 598 7.03 18.58 -6.01
C LEU A 598 6.56 18.13 -7.39
N LYS A 599 7.40 17.43 -8.15
CA LYS A 599 6.98 16.85 -9.44
C LYS A 599 6.10 15.62 -9.22
N LEU A 600 4.99 15.50 -9.95
CA LEU A 600 4.03 14.40 -9.80
C LEU A 600 4.65 13.01 -9.96
N GLY A 601 5.57 12.88 -10.90
CA GLY A 601 6.29 11.65 -11.24
C GLY A 601 7.60 11.44 -10.49
N GLN A 602 7.99 12.33 -9.57
CA GLN A 602 9.23 12.20 -8.80
C GLN A 602 9.26 10.86 -8.06
N GLY A 603 10.35 10.11 -8.24
CA GLY A 603 10.45 8.77 -7.66
C GLY A 603 10.49 8.82 -6.13
N ALA A 604 9.79 7.89 -5.48
CA ALA A 604 9.74 7.79 -4.02
C ALA A 604 11.13 7.71 -3.35
N PRO A 605 12.16 7.03 -3.91
CA PRO A 605 13.50 7.03 -3.33
C PRO A 605 14.22 8.38 -3.33
N THR A 606 13.73 9.35 -4.11
CA THR A 606 14.27 10.71 -4.19
C THR A 606 13.50 11.71 -3.36
N LEU A 607 12.47 11.27 -2.61
CA LEU A 607 11.75 12.11 -1.67
C LEU A 607 12.48 12.12 -0.33
N SER A 608 12.52 13.26 0.34
CA SER A 608 12.97 13.32 1.73
C SER A 608 11.98 12.60 2.66
N GLY A 609 12.40 12.24 3.88
CA GLY A 609 11.51 11.63 4.88
C GLY A 609 10.28 12.50 5.17
N GLY A 610 10.49 13.82 5.35
CA GLY A 610 9.41 14.79 5.56
C GLY A 610 8.51 14.98 4.32
N GLU A 611 9.05 14.91 3.10
CA GLU A 611 8.22 14.90 1.88
C GLU A 611 7.37 13.63 1.80
N ALA A 612 7.97 12.47 2.06
CA ALA A 612 7.28 11.19 2.07
C ALA A 612 6.11 11.19 3.06
N GLN A 613 6.34 11.70 4.26
CA GLN A 613 5.34 11.85 5.30
C GLN A 613 4.20 12.78 4.88
N ARG A 614 4.51 13.94 4.28
CA ARG A 614 3.50 14.89 3.79
C ARG A 614 2.67 14.34 2.64
N VAL A 615 3.24 13.54 1.74
CA VAL A 615 2.47 12.84 0.70
C VAL A 615 1.50 11.83 1.33
N LYS A 616 1.92 11.09 2.37
CA LYS A 616 1.03 10.19 3.10
C LYS A 616 -0.12 10.94 3.77
N LEU A 617 0.19 12.07 4.42
CA LEU A 617 -0.81 12.94 5.01
C LEU A 617 -1.81 13.46 3.96
N ALA A 618 -1.33 13.95 2.82
CA ALA A 618 -2.16 14.42 1.71
C ALA A 618 -3.08 13.32 1.15
N ALA A 619 -2.56 12.09 1.01
CA ALA A 619 -3.35 10.95 0.55
C ALA A 619 -4.54 10.67 1.48
N GLU A 620 -4.37 10.79 2.80
CA GLU A 620 -5.46 10.59 3.75
C GLU A 620 -6.40 11.81 3.84
N LEU A 621 -5.88 13.03 3.72
CA LEU A 621 -6.69 14.26 3.64
C LEU A 621 -7.61 14.30 2.43
N SER A 622 -7.20 13.64 1.33
CA SER A 622 -8.03 13.55 0.12
C SER A 622 -9.28 12.70 0.31
N ARG A 623 -9.31 11.81 1.32
CA ARG A 623 -10.42 10.89 1.60
C ARG A 623 -11.51 11.57 2.44
N PRO A 624 -12.77 11.13 2.33
CA PRO A 624 -13.84 11.65 3.19
C PRO A 624 -13.52 11.41 4.68
N SER A 625 -13.69 12.46 5.50
CA SER A 625 -13.52 12.40 6.96
C SER A 625 -14.81 11.91 7.62
N THR A 626 -14.69 11.03 8.61
CA THR A 626 -15.81 10.62 9.48
C THR A 626 -15.96 11.50 10.72
N GLY A 627 -14.98 12.38 11.00
CA GLY A 627 -14.91 13.16 12.23
C GLY A 627 -14.65 12.33 13.49
N ARG A 628 -14.24 11.07 13.34
CA ARG A 628 -13.89 10.12 14.41
C ARG A 628 -12.62 9.34 14.08
N THR A 629 -11.73 9.96 13.31
CA THR A 629 -10.45 9.37 12.92
C THR A 629 -9.34 9.87 13.86
N VAL A 630 -8.46 8.97 14.30
CA VAL A 630 -7.24 9.32 15.04
C VAL A 630 -6.05 9.30 14.08
N TYR A 631 -5.41 10.45 13.92
CA TYR A 631 -4.17 10.61 13.16
C TYR A 631 -3.00 10.60 14.12
N ILE A 632 -2.03 9.72 13.89
CA ILE A 632 -0.77 9.63 14.63
C ILE A 632 0.34 10.08 13.69
N LEU A 633 1.10 11.11 14.08
CA LEU A 633 2.22 11.63 13.31
C LEU A 633 3.49 11.58 14.14
N ASP A 634 4.56 11.03 13.56
CA ASP A 634 5.87 10.93 14.20
C ASP A 634 6.81 12.01 13.64
N GLU A 635 7.14 13.01 14.47
CA GLU A 635 7.97 14.17 14.12
C GLU A 635 7.65 14.80 12.75
N PRO A 636 6.41 15.27 12.53
CA PRO A 636 5.99 15.85 11.24
C PRO A 636 6.73 17.14 10.85
N THR A 637 7.54 17.71 11.75
CA THR A 637 8.33 18.92 11.49
C THR A 637 9.71 18.68 10.88
N THR A 638 10.16 17.42 10.76
CA THR A 638 11.45 17.08 10.15
C THR A 638 11.54 17.61 8.71
N GLY A 639 12.62 18.31 8.35
CA GLY A 639 12.77 18.86 7.01
C GLY A 639 11.98 20.13 6.73
N LEU A 640 11.39 20.80 7.73
CA LEU A 640 10.52 21.96 7.52
C LEU A 640 11.11 23.27 8.04
N HIS A 641 11.17 24.25 7.14
CA HIS A 641 11.39 25.64 7.49
C HIS A 641 10.19 26.22 8.27
N PHE A 642 10.41 27.27 9.07
CA PHE A 642 9.37 27.92 9.92
C PHE A 642 8.08 28.28 9.18
N ASP A 643 8.19 28.70 7.91
CA ASP A 643 7.04 29.06 7.09
C ASP A 643 6.21 27.86 6.65
N ASP A 644 6.87 26.75 6.33
CA ASP A 644 6.20 25.50 5.97
C ASP A 644 5.59 24.83 7.21
N LEU A 645 6.23 24.99 8.37
CA LEU A 645 5.65 24.61 9.65
C LEU A 645 4.31 25.31 9.90
N LYS A 646 4.22 26.62 9.61
CA LYS A 646 2.97 27.37 9.71
C LYS A 646 1.86 26.82 8.80
N LYS A 647 2.20 26.36 7.58
CA LYS A 647 1.25 25.73 6.65
C LYS A 647 0.81 24.37 7.17
N LEU A 648 1.75 23.53 7.63
CA LEU A 648 1.46 22.23 8.22
C LEU A 648 0.53 22.36 9.43
N LEU A 649 0.83 23.27 10.35
CA LEU A 649 -0.01 23.51 11.53
C LEU A 649 -1.44 23.87 11.13
N ARG A 650 -1.64 24.70 10.09
CA ARG A 650 -2.99 25.00 9.57
C ARG A 650 -3.73 23.73 9.11
N VAL A 651 -3.04 22.81 8.45
CA VAL A 651 -3.63 21.54 7.98
C VAL A 651 -3.99 20.62 9.15
N LEU A 652 -3.10 20.46 10.13
CA LEU A 652 -3.37 19.65 11.32
C LEU A 652 -4.54 20.21 12.13
N HIS A 653 -4.58 21.52 12.27
CA HIS A 653 -5.68 22.24 12.88
C HIS A 653 -7.00 22.01 12.12
N ARG A 654 -7.01 22.10 10.79
CA ARG A 654 -8.19 21.81 9.98
C ARG A 654 -8.71 20.38 10.19
N LEU A 655 -7.82 19.39 10.36
CA LEU A 655 -8.23 18.02 10.70
C LEU A 655 -9.00 17.96 12.03
N VAL A 656 -8.53 18.71 13.02
CA VAL A 656 -9.18 18.81 14.34
C VAL A 656 -10.52 19.54 14.24
N ASP A 657 -10.63 20.58 13.43
CA ASP A 657 -11.91 21.30 13.20
C ASP A 657 -12.98 20.41 12.56
N MET A 658 -12.57 19.41 11.77
CA MET A 658 -13.46 18.38 11.21
C MET A 658 -13.89 17.32 12.24
N GLY A 659 -13.47 17.46 13.51
CA GLY A 659 -13.80 16.55 14.61
C GLY A 659 -12.80 15.41 14.82
N ASN A 660 -11.76 15.30 14.01
CA ASN A 660 -10.75 14.25 14.16
C ASN A 660 -9.79 14.55 15.32
N THR A 661 -9.09 13.52 15.79
CA THR A 661 -8.02 13.65 16.77
C THR A 661 -6.68 13.61 16.07
N VAL A 662 -5.78 14.53 16.40
CA VAL A 662 -4.39 14.51 15.91
C VAL A 662 -3.47 14.32 17.10
N ILE A 663 -2.67 13.26 17.08
CA ILE A 663 -1.65 12.93 18.08
C ILE A 663 -0.29 13.03 17.39
N CYS A 664 0.53 13.99 17.79
CA CYS A 664 1.87 14.17 17.25
C CYS A 664 2.93 13.85 18.29
N ILE A 665 3.97 13.11 17.91
CA ILE A 665 5.23 13.03 18.67
C ILE A 665 6.10 14.18 18.19
N GLU A 666 6.46 15.10 19.08
CA GLU A 666 7.19 16.30 18.66
C GLU A 666 8.18 16.81 19.72
N HIS A 667 9.20 17.48 19.20
CA HIS A 667 10.21 18.20 19.96
C HIS A 667 10.23 19.69 19.61
N ASN A 668 9.62 20.08 18.49
CA ASN A 668 9.58 21.45 18.05
C ASN A 668 8.63 22.30 18.92
N LEU A 669 9.18 23.33 19.58
CA LEU A 669 8.44 24.20 20.50
C LEU A 669 7.31 24.98 19.82
N ASP A 670 7.43 25.30 18.53
CA ASP A 670 6.38 25.99 17.77
C ASP A 670 5.15 25.09 17.53
N VAL A 671 5.32 23.77 17.50
CA VAL A 671 4.17 22.83 17.46
C VAL A 671 3.57 22.66 18.84
N ILE A 672 4.42 22.47 19.85
CA ILE A 672 3.99 22.25 21.23
C ILE A 672 3.19 23.45 21.74
N LYS A 673 3.61 24.68 21.42
CA LYS A 673 2.84 25.89 21.77
C LYS A 673 1.53 26.01 21.00
N SER A 674 1.32 25.29 19.90
CA SER A 674 0.10 25.37 19.09
C SER A 674 -0.93 24.28 19.40
N CYS A 675 -0.55 23.22 20.13
CA CYS A 675 -1.47 22.12 20.46
C CYS A 675 -2.46 22.46 21.57
N ASP A 676 -3.55 21.69 21.68
CA ASP A 676 -4.55 21.87 22.74
C ASP A 676 -4.17 21.14 24.03
N TRP A 677 -3.42 20.03 23.91
CA TRP A 677 -3.04 19.17 25.03
C TRP A 677 -1.61 18.63 24.86
N VAL A 678 -0.82 18.65 25.92
CA VAL A 678 0.55 18.12 25.95
C VAL A 678 0.64 16.97 26.95
N MET A 679 1.32 15.91 26.54
CA MET A 679 1.69 14.78 27.40
C MET A 679 3.21 14.64 27.41
N GLU A 680 3.84 14.90 28.56
CA GLU A 680 5.29 14.80 28.71
C GLU A 680 5.69 13.46 29.33
N LEU A 681 6.54 12.71 28.62
CA LEU A 681 7.16 11.48 29.09
C LEU A 681 8.60 11.75 29.54
N GLY A 682 8.97 11.20 30.69
CA GLY A 682 10.27 11.42 31.30
C GLY A 682 10.38 10.73 32.65
N PRO A 683 11.05 11.33 33.66
CA PRO A 683 11.76 12.63 33.60
C PRO A 683 13.05 12.59 32.76
N GLU A 684 13.68 11.43 32.62
CA GLU A 684 14.91 11.23 31.84
C GLU A 684 14.72 10.17 30.73
N ALA A 685 15.80 9.77 30.08
CA ALA A 685 15.82 8.76 29.02
C ALA A 685 16.16 7.36 29.56
N GLY A 686 15.87 6.31 28.78
CA GLY A 686 16.19 4.93 29.15
C GLY A 686 15.40 4.46 30.37
N ASP A 687 16.01 3.71 31.29
CA ASP A 687 15.27 3.17 32.44
C ASP A 687 14.96 4.20 33.53
N GLU A 688 15.50 5.42 33.44
CA GLU A 688 15.07 6.57 34.27
C GLU A 688 13.92 7.38 33.64
N GLY A 689 13.48 6.96 32.45
CA GLY A 689 12.28 7.45 31.80
C GLY A 689 11.07 6.55 31.99
N GLY A 690 10.11 6.70 31.08
CA GLY A 690 8.93 5.85 30.99
C GLY A 690 7.81 6.17 31.96
N GLU A 691 7.88 7.33 32.64
CA GLU A 691 6.81 7.88 33.48
C GLU A 691 6.11 9.04 32.75
N LEU A 692 4.82 9.23 33.06
CA LEU A 692 4.06 10.39 32.60
C LEU A 692 4.27 11.55 33.58
N VAL A 693 5.12 12.50 33.21
CA VAL A 693 5.50 13.65 34.05
C VAL A 693 4.35 14.66 34.12
N ALA A 694 3.69 14.91 33.00
CA ALA A 694 2.58 15.84 32.90
C ALA A 694 1.60 15.44 31.79
N ALA A 695 0.32 15.73 31.99
CA ALA A 695 -0.72 15.69 30.97
C ALA A 695 -1.65 16.89 31.20
N CYS A 696 -1.41 17.98 30.47
CA CYS A 696 -2.08 19.26 30.70
C CYS A 696 -2.01 20.17 29.46
N THR A 697 -2.52 21.40 29.56
CA THR A 697 -2.35 22.41 28.50
C THR A 697 -0.89 22.92 28.46
N PRO A 698 -0.44 23.50 27.33
CA PRO A 698 0.89 24.12 27.23
C PRO A 698 1.18 25.16 28.32
N GLU A 699 0.18 25.95 28.71
CA GLU A 699 0.34 26.99 29.74
C GLU A 699 0.53 26.38 31.13
N ALA A 700 -0.24 25.34 31.48
CA ALA A 700 -0.09 24.62 32.74
C ALA A 700 1.24 23.87 32.82
N LEU A 701 1.78 23.42 31.67
CA LEU A 701 3.07 22.75 31.61
C LEU A 701 4.23 23.66 32.05
N VAL A 702 4.16 24.96 31.72
CA VAL A 702 5.17 25.95 32.10
C VAL A 702 5.20 26.21 33.62
N GLU A 703 4.07 26.01 34.30
CA GLU A 703 4.00 26.18 35.76
C GLU A 703 4.67 25.01 36.52
N LEU A 704 4.84 23.86 35.87
CA LEU A 704 5.45 22.67 36.44
C LEU A 704 6.98 22.76 36.40
N LYS A 705 7.61 22.95 37.57
CA LYS A 705 9.08 22.98 37.69
C LYS A 705 9.78 21.67 37.31
N SER A 706 9.07 20.55 37.39
CA SER A 706 9.59 19.23 37.00
C SER A 706 9.58 19.00 35.48
N SER A 707 8.92 19.87 34.72
CA SER A 707 8.81 19.75 33.26
C SER A 707 10.04 20.36 32.58
N LEU A 708 10.77 19.53 31.84
CA LEU A 708 11.90 20.01 31.03
C LEU A 708 11.40 20.75 29.79
N THR A 709 10.31 20.27 29.20
CA THR A 709 9.67 20.92 28.06
C THR A 709 9.05 22.26 28.48
N GLY A 710 8.40 22.33 29.64
CA GLY A 710 7.81 23.57 30.18
C GLY A 710 8.84 24.67 30.43
N ALA A 711 10.04 24.31 30.91
CA ALA A 711 11.14 25.26 31.08
C ALA A 711 11.57 25.91 29.75
N ALA A 712 11.69 25.13 28.68
CA ALA A 712 12.05 25.63 27.34
C ALA A 712 10.90 26.40 26.66
N LEU A 713 9.65 26.01 26.93
CA LEU A 713 8.46 26.61 26.33
C LEU A 713 8.12 28.00 26.91
N LYS A 714 8.55 28.28 28.14
CA LYS A 714 8.23 29.50 28.90
C LYS A 714 8.53 30.79 28.13
N ASP A 715 9.75 30.94 27.64
CA ASP A 715 10.18 32.17 26.96
C ASP A 715 9.44 32.37 25.63
N LEU A 716 9.13 31.27 24.94
CA LEU A 716 8.42 31.29 23.66
C LEU A 716 6.94 31.65 23.81
N LEU A 717 6.27 31.17 24.87
CA LEU A 717 4.88 31.55 25.17
C LEU A 717 4.77 33.00 25.63
N GLN A 718 5.74 33.52 26.37
CA GLN A 718 5.75 34.91 26.81
C GLN A 718 6.07 35.90 25.68
N ALA A 719 6.98 35.53 24.77
CA ALA A 719 7.41 36.41 23.67
C ALA A 719 6.59 36.27 22.39
N GLY A 720 5.83 35.18 22.22
CA GLY A 720 5.11 34.87 20.98
C GLY A 720 3.86 35.75 20.76
N PRO A 721 3.55 36.17 19.52
CA PRO A 721 2.30 36.87 19.24
C PRO A 721 1.11 35.93 19.47
N VAL A 722 0.07 36.43 20.14
CA VAL A 722 -1.16 35.68 20.41
C VAL A 722 -2.20 36.07 19.36
N GLU A 723 -2.76 35.09 18.64
CA GLU A 723 -3.78 35.32 17.61
C GLU A 723 -4.99 34.38 17.82
N THR A 724 -6.19 34.90 17.57
CA THR A 724 -7.40 34.07 17.54
C THR A 724 -7.43 33.27 16.25
N ARG A 725 -7.43 31.94 16.37
CA ARG A 725 -7.48 31.02 15.25
C ARG A 725 -8.85 31.04 14.59
N LYS A 726 -8.87 31.13 13.25
CA LYS A 726 -10.07 30.92 12.43
C LYS A 726 -10.40 29.42 12.40
N ILE A 727 -11.61 29.06 12.84
CA ILE A 727 -12.11 27.69 12.76
C ILE A 727 -12.63 27.47 11.34
N GLU A 728 -12.05 26.50 10.63
CA GLU A 728 -12.48 26.15 9.28
C GLU A 728 -13.48 24.99 9.36
N THR A 729 -14.74 25.32 9.64
CA THR A 729 -15.84 24.32 9.70
C THR A 729 -16.32 23.87 8.32
N GLU A 730 -15.95 24.59 7.26
CA GLU A 730 -16.37 24.27 5.90
C GLU A 730 -15.49 23.17 5.29
N ALA A 731 -16.04 21.96 5.27
CA ALA A 731 -15.77 21.05 4.18
C ALA A 731 -16.39 21.63 2.90
N ALA A 732 -15.72 22.61 2.29
CA ALA A 732 -16.05 23.13 0.97
C ALA A 732 -16.00 21.96 -0.04
N GLY A 733 -17.16 21.31 -0.24
CA GLY A 733 -17.38 20.23 -1.20
C GLY A 733 -17.61 18.82 -0.64
N ALA A 734 -17.87 18.61 0.67
CA ALA A 734 -18.09 17.25 1.20
C ALA A 734 -19.56 16.78 1.25
N ASN A 735 -20.54 17.64 0.96
CA ASN A 735 -21.97 17.29 0.98
C ASN A 735 -22.76 17.75 -0.26
N GLU A 736 -22.10 17.90 -1.41
CA GLU A 736 -22.84 17.70 -2.66
C GLU A 736 -22.76 16.21 -3.01
N PRO A 737 -23.86 15.45 -2.95
CA PRO A 737 -23.87 14.13 -3.57
C PRO A 737 -23.47 14.33 -5.03
N THR A 738 -22.40 13.68 -5.47
CA THR A 738 -22.07 13.64 -6.89
C THR A 738 -23.27 13.08 -7.62
N ILE A 739 -23.74 13.83 -8.61
CA ILE A 739 -24.90 13.56 -9.47
C ILE A 739 -24.90 12.13 -10.06
N ASP A 740 -23.78 11.41 -10.01
CA ASP A 740 -23.65 10.06 -10.55
C ASP A 740 -24.21 8.92 -9.65
N GLU A 741 -24.32 9.07 -8.32
CA GLU A 741 -24.77 7.95 -7.46
C GLU A 741 -26.29 7.93 -7.20
N LYS A 742 -26.95 9.10 -7.18
CA LYS A 742 -28.40 9.20 -6.99
C LYS A 742 -29.21 8.92 -8.26
N ILE A 743 -28.63 9.12 -9.45
CA ILE A 743 -29.30 8.86 -10.73
C ILE A 743 -29.42 7.36 -11.03
N LEU A 744 -28.60 6.49 -10.42
CA LEU A 744 -28.63 5.06 -10.71
C LEU A 744 -29.78 4.31 -10.00
N GLU A 745 -30.31 4.84 -8.90
CA GLU A 745 -31.46 4.24 -8.20
C GLU A 745 -32.81 4.84 -8.63
N ASP A 746 -32.86 6.12 -9.03
CA ASP A 746 -34.10 6.80 -9.44
C ASP A 746 -34.39 6.74 -10.97
N ALA A 747 -33.49 6.20 -11.79
CA ALA A 747 -33.63 6.12 -13.26
C ALA A 747 -34.09 4.75 -13.79
N GLN A 748 -34.84 3.98 -13.00
CA GLN A 748 -35.47 2.74 -13.53
C GLN A 748 -36.83 2.99 -14.20
N ASP A 749 -37.49 4.14 -13.98
CA ASP A 749 -38.85 4.39 -14.48
C ASP A 749 -39.05 5.76 -15.19
N VAL A 750 -38.00 6.37 -15.74
CA VAL A 750 -38.15 7.58 -16.58
C VAL A 750 -37.95 7.22 -18.05
N GLU A 751 -39.03 7.23 -18.83
CA GLU A 751 -38.96 7.09 -20.29
C GLU A 751 -38.15 8.25 -20.90
N MET A 752 -37.11 7.91 -21.64
CA MET A 752 -36.19 8.89 -22.21
C MET A 752 -36.85 9.63 -23.40
N PRO A 753 -36.45 10.88 -23.72
CA PRO A 753 -37.12 11.70 -24.75
C PRO A 753 -37.29 11.03 -26.13
N TRP A 754 -36.37 10.16 -26.54
CA TRP A 754 -36.47 9.40 -27.80
C TRP A 754 -37.40 8.18 -27.72
N GLN A 755 -37.74 7.72 -26.51
CA GLN A 755 -38.73 6.67 -26.26
C GLN A 755 -40.16 7.23 -26.25
N VAL A 756 -40.32 8.51 -25.84
CA VAL A 756 -41.60 9.23 -25.81
C VAL A 756 -42.01 9.76 -27.20
N ASP A 757 -41.12 10.49 -27.89
CA ASP A 757 -41.35 10.94 -29.27
C ASP A 757 -40.04 10.94 -30.06
N GLY A 758 -39.62 9.73 -30.45
CA GLY A 758 -38.40 9.51 -31.22
C GLY A 758 -38.38 10.25 -32.56
N ARG A 759 -39.53 10.42 -33.22
CA ARG A 759 -39.59 11.13 -34.51
C ARG A 759 -39.22 12.60 -34.34
N LYS A 760 -39.79 13.27 -33.34
CA LYS A 760 -39.45 14.66 -33.02
C LYS A 760 -38.01 14.79 -32.50
N TRP A 761 -37.54 13.82 -31.73
CA TRP A 761 -36.15 13.76 -31.26
C TRP A 761 -35.13 13.80 -32.40
N HIS A 762 -35.30 12.93 -33.41
CA HIS A 762 -34.33 12.80 -34.50
C HIS A 762 -34.44 13.89 -35.58
N LEU A 763 -35.60 14.55 -35.75
CA LEU A 763 -35.81 15.58 -36.78
C LEU A 763 -35.72 17.01 -36.27
N GLU A 764 -36.12 17.29 -35.02
CA GLU A 764 -36.22 18.66 -34.49
C GLU A 764 -35.28 18.91 -33.30
N ASN A 765 -35.16 17.95 -32.38
CA ASN A 765 -34.43 18.08 -31.12
C ASN A 765 -33.06 17.38 -31.11
N GLN A 766 -32.49 17.18 -32.28
CA GLN A 766 -31.32 16.33 -32.45
C GLN A 766 -30.07 16.93 -31.81
N LEU A 767 -29.34 16.10 -31.07
CA LEU A 767 -28.06 16.43 -30.46
C LEU A 767 -26.97 15.46 -30.91
N ASP A 768 -25.81 15.98 -31.28
CA ASP A 768 -24.63 15.18 -31.64
C ASP A 768 -24.03 14.45 -30.41
N TYR A 769 -22.92 13.74 -30.61
CA TYR A 769 -22.18 13.08 -29.52
C TYR A 769 -21.59 14.05 -28.48
N HIS A 770 -21.61 15.36 -28.76
CA HIS A 770 -21.10 16.43 -27.90
C HIS A 770 -22.23 17.31 -27.31
N GLY A 771 -23.50 16.94 -27.52
CA GLY A 771 -24.66 17.68 -27.00
C GLY A 771 -24.98 18.97 -27.74
N LYS A 772 -24.50 19.15 -28.98
CA LYS A 772 -24.80 20.31 -29.85
C LYS A 772 -25.71 19.92 -31.00
N ARG A 773 -26.43 20.87 -31.60
CA ARG A 773 -27.20 20.62 -32.82
C ARG A 773 -26.27 20.23 -33.99
N PRO A 774 -26.50 19.10 -34.68
CA PRO A 774 -25.71 18.72 -35.84
C PRO A 774 -25.76 19.76 -36.94
N LYS A 775 -24.69 19.82 -37.74
CA LYS A 775 -24.54 20.80 -38.83
C LYS A 775 -25.16 20.35 -40.15
N TRP A 776 -25.55 19.09 -40.28
CA TRP A 776 -26.24 18.57 -41.47
C TRP A 776 -27.76 18.84 -41.38
N ASP A 777 -28.42 18.99 -42.53
CA ASP A 777 -29.84 19.38 -42.60
C ASP A 777 -30.79 18.21 -42.31
N ALA A 778 -31.65 18.35 -41.30
CA ALA A 778 -32.67 17.37 -40.91
C ALA A 778 -33.63 16.99 -42.05
N LYS A 779 -33.81 17.87 -43.06
CA LYS A 779 -34.62 17.56 -44.25
C LYS A 779 -34.08 16.36 -45.03
N VAL A 780 -32.78 16.10 -44.98
CA VAL A 780 -32.15 14.93 -45.60
C VAL A 780 -32.69 13.63 -45.02
N LEU A 781 -32.80 13.56 -43.70
CA LEU A 781 -33.35 12.39 -43.01
C LEU A 781 -34.82 12.18 -43.39
N SER A 782 -35.60 13.27 -43.41
CA SER A 782 -37.00 13.26 -43.82
C SER A 782 -37.19 12.80 -45.28
N TRP A 783 -36.34 13.26 -46.20
CA TRP A 783 -36.34 12.83 -47.60
C TRP A 783 -36.01 11.34 -47.74
N ALA A 784 -34.99 10.85 -47.03
CA ALA A 784 -34.58 9.45 -47.10
C ALA A 784 -35.70 8.52 -46.61
N ILE A 785 -36.36 8.88 -45.52
CA ILE A 785 -37.50 8.13 -44.97
C ILE A 785 -38.66 8.14 -45.95
N LYS A 786 -39.11 9.31 -46.42
CA LYS A 786 -40.22 9.40 -47.40
C LYS A 786 -39.93 8.61 -48.68
N THR A 787 -38.69 8.67 -49.16
CA THR A 787 -38.28 7.94 -50.36
C THR A 787 -38.35 6.44 -50.16
N ILE A 788 -38.02 5.92 -48.97
CA ILE A 788 -38.13 4.49 -48.67
C ILE A 788 -39.57 4.07 -48.35
N GLU A 789 -40.33 4.88 -47.63
CA GLU A 789 -41.75 4.63 -47.31
C GLU A 789 -42.65 4.62 -48.56
N SER A 790 -42.26 5.33 -49.62
CA SER A 790 -42.92 5.28 -50.94
C SER A 790 -42.56 4.05 -51.78
N LEU A 791 -41.59 3.23 -51.33
CA LEU A 791 -41.29 1.93 -51.91
C LEU A 791 -42.11 0.87 -51.16
N ALA A 792 -42.71 -0.07 -51.91
CA ALA A 792 -43.57 -1.08 -51.30
C ALA A 792 -42.78 -2.06 -50.39
N ASP A 793 -43.41 -2.48 -49.29
CA ASP A 793 -43.03 -3.63 -48.43
C ASP A 793 -42.02 -3.41 -47.27
N PHE A 794 -41.85 -2.18 -46.79
CA PHE A 794 -41.11 -1.85 -45.56
C PHE A 794 -42.02 -1.69 -44.31
N ALA A 795 -41.48 -2.03 -43.15
CA ALA A 795 -42.09 -1.77 -41.84
C ALA A 795 -41.94 -0.28 -41.45
N PRO A 796 -42.78 0.24 -40.53
CA PRO A 796 -42.62 1.59 -40.00
C PRO A 796 -41.21 1.82 -39.45
N THR A 797 -40.68 3.03 -39.65
CA THR A 797 -39.37 3.45 -39.15
C THR A 797 -39.31 3.29 -37.62
N ASN A 798 -38.30 2.59 -37.12
CA ASN A 798 -38.03 2.46 -35.69
C ASN A 798 -37.18 3.65 -35.21
N TRP A 799 -37.74 4.42 -34.29
CA TRP A 799 -37.14 5.62 -33.70
C TRP A 799 -36.62 5.41 -32.28
N ASN A 800 -36.70 4.18 -31.77
CA ASN A 800 -36.43 3.87 -30.36
C ASN A 800 -34.95 3.60 -30.07
N ASP A 801 -34.06 4.48 -30.57
CA ASP A 801 -32.62 4.47 -30.28
C ASP A 801 -32.09 5.90 -30.27
N GLN A 802 -31.29 6.29 -29.28
CA GLN A 802 -30.82 7.67 -29.17
C GLN A 802 -29.93 8.11 -30.35
N ALA A 803 -29.25 7.16 -31.03
CA ALA A 803 -28.14 7.44 -31.93
C ALA A 803 -28.45 7.24 -33.43
N TYR A 804 -29.45 6.45 -33.77
CA TYR A 804 -29.82 6.17 -35.16
C TYR A 804 -31.29 5.81 -35.31
N ILE A 805 -31.79 5.87 -36.53
CA ILE A 805 -33.09 5.30 -36.89
C ILE A 805 -32.90 4.06 -37.76
N GLU A 806 -33.84 3.13 -37.67
CA GLU A 806 -33.77 1.85 -38.36
C GLU A 806 -35.04 1.59 -39.19
N ILE A 807 -34.86 1.17 -40.45
CA ILE A 807 -35.96 0.70 -41.32
C ILE A 807 -35.71 -0.76 -41.70
N LYS A 808 -36.76 -1.59 -41.57
CA LYS A 808 -36.75 -3.05 -41.83
C LYS A 808 -37.81 -3.42 -42.87
N ALA A 809 -37.67 -4.58 -43.49
CA ALA A 809 -38.74 -5.14 -44.33
C ALA A 809 -39.91 -5.62 -43.47
N ASN A 810 -41.13 -5.58 -44.02
CA ASN A 810 -42.33 -5.93 -43.27
C ASN A 810 -42.35 -7.42 -42.86
N GLY A 811 -42.70 -7.70 -41.61
CA GLY A 811 -42.76 -9.07 -41.05
C GLY A 811 -41.41 -9.84 -40.98
N SER A 812 -40.27 -9.16 -41.06
CA SER A 812 -38.96 -9.81 -41.04
C SER A 812 -38.28 -9.83 -39.65
N LYS A 813 -37.77 -11.00 -39.23
CA LYS A 813 -36.80 -11.15 -38.12
C LYS A 813 -35.35 -10.94 -38.56
N THR A 814 -35.12 -10.71 -39.86
CA THR A 814 -33.79 -10.59 -40.49
C THR A 814 -33.31 -9.12 -40.48
N PRO A 815 -32.05 -8.82 -40.85
CA PRO A 815 -31.41 -7.56 -40.49
C PRO A 815 -32.03 -6.35 -41.21
N TRP A 816 -31.83 -5.15 -40.67
CA TRP A 816 -32.29 -3.86 -41.20
C TRP A 816 -31.86 -3.57 -42.65
N PHE A 817 -32.65 -2.76 -43.34
CA PHE A 817 -32.36 -2.20 -44.66
C PHE A 817 -31.57 -0.90 -44.56
N LEU A 818 -32.06 0.06 -43.77
CA LEU A 818 -31.42 1.35 -43.55
C LEU A 818 -31.12 1.56 -42.06
N HIS A 819 -29.89 1.97 -41.76
CA HIS A 819 -29.48 2.63 -40.52
C HIS A 819 -29.03 4.05 -40.82
N ALA A 820 -29.73 5.05 -40.29
CA ALA A 820 -29.34 6.45 -40.42
C ALA A 820 -28.80 6.97 -39.09
N LEU A 821 -27.48 7.25 -39.02
CA LEU A 821 -26.79 7.66 -37.80
C LEU A 821 -26.94 9.17 -37.59
N THR A 822 -27.77 9.55 -36.62
CA THR A 822 -28.24 10.94 -36.47
C THR A 822 -27.40 11.79 -35.53
N ARG A 823 -26.51 11.19 -34.73
CA ARG A 823 -25.69 11.91 -33.73
C ARG A 823 -24.31 12.37 -34.23
N SER A 824 -24.03 12.19 -35.51
CA SER A 824 -22.83 12.74 -36.12
C SER A 824 -22.94 14.26 -36.27
N SER A 825 -21.86 14.97 -35.97
CA SER A 825 -21.84 16.44 -35.91
C SER A 825 -21.81 17.13 -37.27
N VAL A 826 -21.26 16.48 -38.30
CA VAL A 826 -21.01 17.08 -39.63
C VAL A 826 -21.82 16.43 -40.75
N HIS A 827 -22.02 15.11 -40.73
CA HIS A 827 -22.78 14.39 -41.77
C HIS A 827 -23.85 13.48 -41.17
N LEU A 828 -24.96 13.31 -41.87
CA LEU A 828 -25.83 12.16 -41.68
C LEU A 828 -25.22 10.95 -42.40
N TYR A 829 -24.99 9.86 -41.67
CA TYR A 829 -24.54 8.61 -42.27
C TYR A 829 -25.73 7.72 -42.59
N LEU A 830 -26.01 7.53 -43.88
CA LEU A 830 -27.00 6.57 -44.37
C LEU A 830 -26.27 5.26 -44.69
N SER A 831 -26.52 4.22 -43.90
CA SER A 831 -25.98 2.88 -44.14
C SER A 831 -27.09 1.99 -44.68
N LEU A 832 -26.99 1.57 -45.93
CA LEU A 832 -27.91 0.66 -46.60
C LEU A 832 -27.32 -0.76 -46.61
N ARG A 833 -28.15 -1.76 -46.37
CA ARG A 833 -27.77 -3.16 -46.46
C ARG A 833 -28.22 -3.74 -47.80
N VAL A 834 -27.29 -4.34 -48.52
CA VAL A 834 -27.54 -4.92 -49.85
C VAL A 834 -26.91 -6.32 -49.95
N PRO A 835 -27.40 -7.19 -50.84
CA PRO A 835 -26.75 -8.46 -51.13
C PRO A 835 -25.27 -8.27 -51.49
N LYS A 836 -24.41 -9.17 -51.01
CA LYS A 836 -22.99 -9.13 -51.32
C LYS A 836 -22.75 -9.09 -52.84
N GLY A 837 -21.91 -8.15 -53.28
CA GLY A 837 -21.53 -7.98 -54.69
C GLY A 837 -22.60 -7.33 -55.58
N ALA A 838 -23.71 -6.85 -55.00
CA ALA A 838 -24.76 -6.16 -55.77
C ALA A 838 -24.32 -4.81 -56.33
N PHE A 839 -23.31 -4.17 -55.72
CA PHE A 839 -22.78 -2.87 -56.10
C PHE A 839 -21.26 -2.86 -56.01
N ASP A 840 -20.60 -2.34 -57.04
CA ASP A 840 -19.17 -2.04 -57.04
C ASP A 840 -18.94 -0.60 -56.54
N GLU A 841 -17.95 -0.39 -55.67
CA GLU A 841 -17.71 0.90 -55.01
C GLU A 841 -17.31 2.00 -56.00
N ALA A 842 -16.37 1.72 -56.91
CA ALA A 842 -15.86 2.71 -57.86
C ALA A 842 -16.94 3.09 -58.90
N ALA A 843 -17.71 2.11 -59.38
CA ALA A 843 -18.84 2.36 -60.26
C ALA A 843 -19.94 3.17 -59.57
N LEU A 844 -20.23 2.87 -58.30
CA LEU A 844 -21.27 3.55 -57.52
C LEU A 844 -20.88 5.01 -57.19
N GLN A 845 -19.62 5.26 -56.83
CA GLN A 845 -19.10 6.62 -56.62
C GLN A 845 -19.25 7.47 -57.90
N LYS A 846 -18.84 6.92 -59.06
CA LYS A 846 -18.97 7.58 -60.36
C LYS A 846 -20.42 7.81 -60.77
N GLN A 847 -21.34 6.93 -60.36
CA GLN A 847 -22.76 7.04 -60.66
C GLN A 847 -23.47 8.08 -59.78
N LEU A 848 -23.23 8.07 -58.47
CA LEU A 848 -23.89 8.98 -57.53
C LEU A 848 -23.34 10.41 -57.58
N LYS A 849 -22.06 10.58 -57.99
CA LYS A 849 -21.39 11.89 -58.11
C LYS A 849 -21.68 12.80 -56.92
N ILE A 850 -21.52 12.27 -55.71
CA ILE A 850 -21.60 13.07 -54.49
C ILE A 850 -20.25 13.77 -54.36
N LYS A 851 -20.29 15.10 -54.38
CA LYS A 851 -19.08 15.92 -54.25
C LYS A 851 -18.39 15.65 -52.91
N THR A 852 -17.06 15.54 -52.90
CA THR A 852 -16.29 15.54 -51.65
C THR A 852 -16.46 16.87 -50.91
N LEU A 853 -15.97 16.99 -49.68
CA LEU A 853 -16.09 18.27 -48.97
C LEU A 853 -15.20 19.35 -49.61
N ASP A 854 -14.06 18.97 -50.17
CA ASP A 854 -13.15 19.89 -50.88
C ASP A 854 -13.76 20.44 -52.18
N GLU A 855 -14.67 19.69 -52.82
CA GLU A 855 -15.37 20.12 -54.05
C GLU A 855 -16.60 21.01 -53.78
N ARG A 856 -16.86 21.34 -52.50
CA ARG A 856 -17.99 22.15 -52.04
C ARG A 856 -17.51 23.48 -51.46
N ASP A 857 -17.54 24.51 -52.30
CA ASP A 857 -17.16 25.89 -51.91
C ASP A 857 -18.12 26.51 -50.86
N ASP A 858 -19.27 25.88 -50.60
CA ASP A 858 -20.30 26.36 -49.67
C ASP A 858 -20.10 25.89 -48.22
N LEU A 859 -19.05 25.10 -47.93
CA LEU A 859 -18.78 24.55 -46.59
C LEU A 859 -17.35 24.86 -46.12
N PRO A 860 -17.16 25.27 -44.83
CA PRO A 860 -15.84 25.61 -44.29
C PRO A 860 -15.01 24.38 -43.85
N PHE A 861 -15.29 23.20 -44.41
CA PHE A 861 -14.67 21.94 -44.02
C PHE A 861 -13.93 21.34 -45.20
N TYR A 862 -12.67 20.97 -45.00
CA TYR A 862 -11.84 20.36 -46.04
C TYR A 862 -11.66 18.85 -45.77
N SER A 863 -12.08 18.02 -46.72
CA SER A 863 -11.78 16.59 -46.79
C SER A 863 -11.89 16.07 -48.24
N ASN A 864 -10.83 15.39 -48.70
CA ASN A 864 -10.81 14.62 -49.95
C ASN A 864 -11.32 13.19 -49.81
N GLU A 865 -11.98 12.84 -48.70
CA GLU A 865 -12.53 11.49 -48.54
C GLU A 865 -13.77 11.25 -49.40
N ASP A 866 -13.80 10.09 -50.08
CA ASP A 866 -14.99 9.61 -50.75
C ASP A 866 -16.15 9.40 -49.76
N ARG A 867 -17.28 10.03 -50.08
CA ARG A 867 -18.49 10.05 -49.24
C ARG A 867 -19.41 8.85 -49.48
N VAL A 868 -19.06 7.94 -50.37
CA VAL A 868 -19.76 6.67 -50.64
C VAL A 868 -18.76 5.53 -50.50
N ARG A 869 -19.05 4.56 -49.63
CA ARG A 869 -18.20 3.37 -49.44
C ARG A 869 -19.02 2.09 -49.37
N VAL A 870 -18.48 0.99 -49.90
CA VAL A 870 -19.10 -0.34 -49.82
C VAL A 870 -18.24 -1.24 -48.93
N ARG A 871 -18.78 -1.63 -47.77
CA ARG A 871 -18.08 -2.45 -46.78
C ARG A 871 -18.71 -3.83 -46.68
N ASN A 872 -17.92 -4.89 -46.76
CA ASN A 872 -18.41 -6.22 -46.47
C ASN A 872 -18.70 -6.37 -44.97
N ILE A 873 -19.95 -6.65 -44.60
CA ILE A 873 -20.35 -6.82 -43.20
C ILE A 873 -20.26 -8.30 -42.79
N ASN A 874 -20.60 -9.22 -43.71
CA ASN A 874 -20.48 -10.66 -43.51
C ASN A 874 -20.51 -11.41 -44.87
N THR A 875 -20.62 -12.74 -44.82
CA THR A 875 -20.60 -13.63 -46.00
C THR A 875 -21.69 -13.32 -47.02
N ASP A 876 -22.83 -12.78 -46.59
CA ASP A 876 -24.04 -12.64 -47.42
C ASP A 876 -24.42 -11.19 -47.71
N TRP A 877 -23.88 -10.20 -46.97
CA TRP A 877 -24.33 -8.81 -47.03
C TRP A 877 -23.17 -7.81 -47.09
N ASP A 878 -23.36 -6.78 -47.92
CA ASP A 878 -22.54 -5.56 -47.94
C ASP A 878 -23.31 -4.38 -47.33
N SER A 879 -22.58 -3.42 -46.74
CA SER A 879 -23.09 -2.12 -46.30
C SER A 879 -22.64 -1.07 -47.27
N ILE A 880 -23.58 -0.36 -47.89
CA ILE A 880 -23.28 0.87 -48.60
C ILE A 880 -23.46 2.02 -47.61
N ARG A 881 -22.39 2.73 -47.27
CA ARG A 881 -22.43 3.91 -46.41
C ARG A 881 -22.30 5.16 -47.26
N ILE A 882 -23.28 6.06 -47.13
CA ILE A 882 -23.33 7.35 -47.80
C ILE A 882 -23.31 8.44 -46.74
N GLN A 883 -22.38 9.39 -46.86
CA GLN A 883 -22.28 10.55 -45.98
C GLN A 883 -23.00 11.73 -46.64
N VAL A 884 -24.04 12.27 -46.01
CA VAL A 884 -24.88 13.32 -46.57
C VAL A 884 -24.87 14.54 -45.66
N HIS A 885 -24.78 15.75 -46.22
CA HIS A 885 -24.77 17.00 -45.45
C HIS A 885 -26.08 17.78 -45.62
N ASP A 886 -26.56 17.95 -46.84
CA ASP A 886 -27.81 18.67 -47.15
C ASP A 886 -28.55 18.07 -48.36
N GLU A 887 -29.69 18.66 -48.74
CA GLU A 887 -30.52 18.18 -49.85
C GLU A 887 -29.77 18.16 -51.19
N LYS A 888 -28.76 19.02 -51.42
CA LYS A 888 -28.01 19.09 -52.69
C LYS A 888 -27.22 17.81 -52.96
N ASP A 889 -26.85 17.08 -51.90
CA ASP A 889 -26.13 15.82 -52.00
C ASP A 889 -27.03 14.65 -52.46
N ILE A 890 -28.34 14.72 -52.19
CA ILE A 890 -29.29 13.59 -52.34
C ILE A 890 -30.46 13.83 -53.29
N ASP A 891 -30.89 15.07 -53.54
CA ASP A 891 -32.04 15.38 -54.39
C ASP A 891 -31.69 15.32 -55.89
N LYS A 892 -31.27 14.14 -56.33
CA LYS A 892 -30.93 13.81 -57.71
C LYS A 892 -31.80 12.63 -58.17
N PRO A 893 -32.33 12.62 -59.41
CA PRO A 893 -33.09 11.49 -59.94
C PRO A 893 -32.31 10.16 -59.95
N VAL A 894 -30.96 10.25 -59.97
CA VAL A 894 -30.06 9.09 -59.88
C VAL A 894 -30.08 8.48 -58.47
N MET A 895 -30.15 9.29 -57.41
CA MET A 895 -30.19 8.81 -56.02
C MET A 895 -31.48 8.05 -55.72
N LYS A 896 -32.65 8.55 -56.18
CA LYS A 896 -33.93 7.85 -56.04
C LYS A 896 -33.94 6.48 -56.75
N ARG A 897 -33.36 6.41 -57.96
CA ARG A 897 -33.18 5.15 -58.69
C ARG A 897 -32.24 4.18 -57.97
N PHE A 898 -31.18 4.68 -57.34
CA PHE A 898 -30.25 3.88 -56.55
C PHE A 898 -30.94 3.30 -55.30
N PHE A 899 -31.65 4.12 -54.51
CA PHE A 899 -32.38 3.65 -53.33
C PHE A 899 -33.44 2.60 -53.70
N LYS A 900 -34.15 2.78 -54.83
CA LYS A 900 -35.08 1.77 -55.35
C LYS A 900 -34.37 0.47 -55.71
N LYS A 901 -33.27 0.53 -56.48
CA LYS A 901 -32.50 -0.67 -56.86
C LYS A 901 -31.91 -1.39 -55.64
N ALA A 902 -31.45 -0.65 -54.63
CA ALA A 902 -30.94 -1.22 -53.39
C ALA A 902 -32.05 -1.86 -52.56
N ALA A 903 -33.23 -1.25 -52.50
CA ALA A 903 -34.42 -1.79 -51.85
C ALA A 903 -34.91 -3.06 -52.54
N ASP A 904 -35.04 -3.05 -53.86
CA ASP A 904 -35.49 -4.21 -54.66
C ASP A 904 -34.54 -5.41 -54.44
N ALA A 905 -33.23 -5.21 -54.55
CA ALA A 905 -32.24 -6.26 -54.33
C ALA A 905 -32.24 -6.81 -52.89
N TYR A 906 -32.51 -5.93 -51.90
CA TYR A 906 -32.63 -6.33 -50.51
C TYR A 906 -33.93 -7.11 -50.24
N LEU A 907 -35.06 -6.68 -50.80
CA LEU A 907 -36.35 -7.34 -50.66
C LEU A 907 -36.39 -8.70 -51.36
N GLU A 908 -35.80 -8.82 -52.55
CA GLU A 908 -35.65 -10.09 -53.27
C GLU A 908 -34.87 -11.10 -52.42
N LYS A 909 -33.73 -10.69 -51.85
CA LYS A 909 -32.94 -11.54 -50.96
C LYS A 909 -33.64 -11.89 -49.65
N ILE A 910 -34.51 -11.01 -49.12
CA ILE A 910 -35.33 -11.34 -47.95
C ILE A 910 -36.47 -12.29 -48.30
N GLY A 911 -37.06 -12.17 -49.49
CA GLY A 911 -38.02 -13.14 -50.05
C GLY A 911 -37.41 -14.53 -50.10
N ASP A 912 -36.22 -14.66 -50.70
CA ASP A 912 -35.45 -15.93 -50.74
C ASP A 912 -35.17 -16.52 -49.35
N VAL A 913 -34.91 -15.66 -48.35
CA VAL A 913 -34.64 -16.08 -46.97
C VAL A 913 -35.92 -16.45 -46.22
N LYS A 914 -37.08 -15.83 -46.55
CA LYS A 914 -38.40 -16.19 -46.01
C LYS A 914 -38.91 -17.52 -46.58
N GLU A 915 -38.73 -17.77 -47.87
CA GLU A 915 -39.14 -19.01 -48.53
C GLU A 915 -38.24 -20.21 -48.20
N ASN A 916 -36.98 -19.97 -47.80
CA ASN A 916 -36.06 -21.04 -47.42
C ASN A 916 -35.32 -20.75 -46.08
N PRO A 917 -35.99 -20.95 -44.92
CA PRO A 917 -35.45 -20.64 -43.59
C PRO A 917 -34.12 -21.35 -43.25
N LYS A 918 -33.79 -22.42 -43.98
CA LYS A 918 -32.60 -23.26 -43.76
C LYS A 918 -31.27 -22.59 -44.09
N LYS A 919 -31.24 -21.43 -44.77
CA LYS A 919 -29.98 -20.68 -45.06
C LYS A 919 -29.51 -19.76 -43.91
N GLY A 920 -30.43 -19.24 -43.10
CA GLY A 920 -30.13 -18.23 -42.07
C GLY A 920 -29.58 -18.78 -40.75
N GLU A 921 -30.13 -19.90 -40.28
CA GLU A 921 -29.78 -20.51 -38.98
C GLU A 921 -29.50 -22.03 -39.12
N PRO A 922 -28.50 -22.45 -39.92
CA PRO A 922 -28.21 -23.88 -40.16
C PRO A 922 -27.92 -24.68 -38.89
N TRP A 923 -27.45 -24.04 -37.83
CA TRP A 923 -27.24 -24.68 -36.51
C TRP A 923 -28.54 -25.05 -35.80
N LYS A 924 -29.71 -24.57 -36.21
CA LYS A 924 -31.01 -25.03 -35.68
C LYS A 924 -31.59 -26.19 -36.49
N VAL A 925 -31.10 -26.40 -37.71
CA VAL A 925 -31.56 -27.47 -38.62
C VAL A 925 -30.80 -28.77 -38.35
N ASP A 926 -29.46 -28.68 -38.26
CA ASP A 926 -28.61 -29.81 -37.84
C ASP A 926 -27.57 -29.36 -36.82
N PRO A 927 -28.01 -29.10 -35.57
CA PRO A 927 -27.15 -28.57 -34.51
C PRO A 927 -25.94 -29.44 -34.21
N LYS A 928 -26.08 -30.77 -34.26
CA LYS A 928 -24.97 -31.67 -33.94
C LYS A 928 -23.87 -31.59 -34.99
N ASN A 929 -24.21 -31.69 -36.28
CA ASN A 929 -23.21 -31.59 -37.33
C ASN A 929 -22.60 -30.18 -37.42
N TRP A 930 -23.35 -29.14 -37.07
CA TRP A 930 -22.82 -27.78 -36.99
C TRP A 930 -21.59 -27.67 -36.07
N HIS A 931 -21.68 -28.22 -34.86
CA HIS A 931 -20.59 -28.20 -33.89
C HIS A 931 -19.49 -29.23 -34.22
N LEU A 932 -19.85 -30.43 -34.69
CA LEU A 932 -18.89 -31.50 -35.00
C LEU A 932 -18.05 -31.23 -36.26
N ASN A 933 -18.62 -30.56 -37.27
CA ASN A 933 -17.92 -30.24 -38.52
C ASN A 933 -17.30 -28.84 -38.52
N HIS A 934 -17.28 -28.16 -37.36
CA HIS A 934 -16.69 -26.84 -37.19
C HIS A 934 -17.30 -25.75 -38.08
N GLU A 935 -18.58 -25.87 -38.45
CA GLU A 935 -19.23 -25.01 -39.43
C GLU A 935 -19.25 -23.52 -39.01
N ALA A 936 -19.41 -23.25 -37.71
CA ALA A 936 -19.27 -21.90 -37.15
C ALA A 936 -17.87 -21.28 -37.36
N MET A 937 -16.81 -22.10 -37.36
CA MET A 937 -15.43 -21.62 -37.61
C MET A 937 -15.13 -21.48 -39.09
N LYS A 938 -15.62 -22.42 -39.92
CA LYS A 938 -15.53 -22.35 -41.39
C LYS A 938 -16.18 -21.07 -41.92
N ARG A 939 -17.38 -20.72 -41.45
CA ARG A 939 -18.06 -19.46 -41.81
C ARG A 939 -17.29 -18.20 -41.42
N ARG A 940 -16.38 -18.27 -40.43
CA ARG A 940 -15.55 -17.16 -39.96
C ARG A 940 -14.12 -17.20 -40.51
N ASN A 941 -13.86 -18.07 -41.49
CA ASN A 941 -12.55 -18.29 -42.10
C ASN A 941 -11.46 -18.68 -41.08
N LYS A 942 -11.83 -19.51 -40.10
CA LYS A 942 -10.92 -20.01 -39.06
C LYS A 942 -10.79 -21.53 -39.12
N THR A 943 -9.57 -22.03 -38.97
CA THR A 943 -9.27 -23.47 -38.96
C THR A 943 -9.21 -24.00 -37.52
N ALA A 944 -9.97 -25.05 -37.23
CA ALA A 944 -9.98 -25.69 -35.91
C ALA A 944 -8.72 -26.54 -35.69
N ARG A 945 -8.08 -26.40 -34.52
CA ARG A 945 -6.93 -27.22 -34.10
C ARG A 945 -7.31 -28.38 -33.16
N TRP A 946 -8.60 -28.62 -32.99
CA TRP A 946 -9.16 -29.70 -32.17
C TRP A 946 -10.09 -30.57 -33.02
N SER A 947 -10.32 -31.81 -32.61
CA SER A 947 -11.05 -32.80 -33.41
C SER A 947 -12.48 -33.03 -32.88
N LYS A 948 -13.38 -33.53 -33.74
CA LYS A 948 -14.72 -33.98 -33.32
C LYS A 948 -14.67 -35.02 -32.19
N VAL A 949 -13.60 -35.81 -32.10
CA VAL A 949 -13.38 -36.80 -31.03
C VAL A 949 -13.25 -36.11 -29.67
N THR A 950 -12.56 -34.97 -29.59
CA THR A 950 -12.41 -34.20 -28.35
C THR A 950 -13.77 -33.73 -27.81
N LEU A 951 -14.67 -33.28 -28.71
CA LEU A 951 -16.00 -32.82 -28.32
C LEU A 951 -16.91 -33.98 -27.88
N LEU A 952 -16.88 -35.10 -28.61
CA LEU A 952 -17.66 -36.28 -28.25
C LEU A 952 -17.15 -36.92 -26.94
N ASP A 953 -15.85 -36.92 -26.70
CA ASP A 953 -15.24 -37.44 -25.47
C ASP A 953 -15.67 -36.64 -24.24
N ILE A 954 -15.59 -35.31 -24.27
CA ILE A 954 -15.99 -34.49 -23.12
C ILE A 954 -17.50 -34.58 -22.85
N ILE A 955 -18.34 -34.61 -23.89
CA ILE A 955 -19.80 -34.80 -23.74
C ILE A 955 -20.11 -36.19 -23.20
N GLY A 956 -19.41 -37.23 -23.68
CA GLY A 956 -19.54 -38.60 -23.18
C GLY A 956 -19.14 -38.72 -21.72
N LYS A 957 -18.02 -38.11 -21.31
CA LYS A 957 -17.57 -38.06 -19.92
C LYS A 957 -18.56 -37.32 -19.02
N ILE A 958 -19.09 -36.18 -19.46
CA ILE A 958 -20.12 -35.44 -18.69
C ILE A 958 -21.39 -36.27 -18.54
N SER A 959 -21.90 -36.85 -19.62
CA SER A 959 -23.12 -37.69 -19.59
C SER A 959 -22.95 -38.93 -18.69
N LYS A 960 -21.73 -39.50 -18.66
CA LYS A 960 -21.41 -40.66 -17.82
C LYS A 960 -21.30 -40.32 -16.34
N PHE A 961 -20.72 -39.16 -16.00
CA PHE A 961 -20.45 -38.79 -14.61
C PHE A 961 -21.56 -37.96 -13.96
N ALA A 962 -22.39 -37.29 -14.74
CA ALA A 962 -23.53 -36.47 -14.30
C ALA A 962 -24.74 -36.70 -15.24
N PRO A 963 -25.48 -37.81 -15.06
CA PRO A 963 -26.55 -38.22 -15.97
C PRO A 963 -27.77 -37.30 -15.94
N LYS A 964 -27.90 -36.41 -14.93
CA LYS A 964 -29.00 -35.44 -14.85
C LYS A 964 -28.78 -34.21 -15.75
N LEU A 965 -27.58 -34.06 -16.32
CA LEU A 965 -27.26 -32.95 -17.21
C LEU A 965 -27.64 -33.25 -18.66
N THR A 966 -28.37 -32.33 -19.28
CA THR A 966 -28.75 -32.37 -20.69
C THR A 966 -27.98 -31.33 -21.51
N PHE A 967 -27.87 -31.56 -22.82
CA PHE A 967 -27.14 -30.66 -23.72
C PHE A 967 -28.07 -30.01 -24.73
N ASP A 968 -28.13 -28.69 -24.73
CA ASP A 968 -28.79 -27.92 -25.77
C ASP A 968 -27.79 -27.42 -26.81
N TRP A 969 -27.96 -27.92 -28.04
CA TRP A 969 -27.09 -27.65 -29.18
C TRP A 969 -27.61 -26.52 -30.08
N ALA A 970 -28.73 -25.86 -29.74
CA ALA A 970 -29.40 -24.88 -30.61
C ALA A 970 -28.67 -23.52 -30.71
N GLN A 971 -27.47 -23.40 -30.14
CA GLN A 971 -26.71 -22.15 -30.07
C GLN A 971 -25.59 -22.14 -31.13
N ASN A 972 -25.33 -20.98 -31.74
CA ASN A 972 -24.35 -20.89 -32.83
C ASN A 972 -22.87 -20.95 -32.38
N VAL A 973 -22.58 -20.70 -31.10
CA VAL A 973 -21.22 -20.47 -30.55
C VAL A 973 -20.71 -21.65 -29.70
N GLY A 974 -21.61 -22.44 -29.11
CA GLY A 974 -21.26 -23.55 -28.20
C GLY A 974 -22.50 -24.31 -27.75
N ILE A 975 -22.34 -25.34 -26.92
CA ILE A 975 -23.41 -26.22 -26.46
C ILE A 975 -23.72 -25.89 -24.99
N ARG A 976 -24.97 -25.57 -24.67
CA ARG A 976 -25.37 -25.31 -23.28
C ARG A 976 -25.44 -26.62 -22.51
N VAL A 977 -24.89 -26.61 -21.30
CA VAL A 977 -25.05 -27.71 -20.34
C VAL A 977 -26.14 -27.28 -19.37
N GLU A 978 -27.21 -28.05 -19.30
CA GLU A 978 -28.43 -27.69 -18.58
C GLU A 978 -28.78 -28.76 -17.55
N TYR A 979 -29.26 -28.31 -16.41
CA TYR A 979 -29.94 -29.14 -15.42
C TYR A 979 -31.39 -28.67 -15.39
N ASP A 980 -32.34 -29.53 -15.77
CA ASP A 980 -33.78 -29.21 -15.81
C ASP A 980 -34.10 -27.91 -16.58
N ARG A 981 -33.60 -27.78 -17.81
CA ARG A 981 -33.70 -26.60 -18.70
C ARG A 981 -33.06 -25.30 -18.17
N LYS A 982 -32.41 -25.31 -17.00
CA LYS A 982 -31.63 -24.19 -16.48
C LYS A 982 -30.15 -24.36 -16.81
N ARG A 983 -29.50 -23.29 -17.26
CA ARG A 983 -28.08 -23.31 -17.68
C ARG A 983 -27.14 -23.41 -16.48
N VAL A 984 -26.42 -24.53 -16.40
CA VAL A 984 -25.37 -24.79 -15.40
C VAL A 984 -23.96 -24.81 -16.01
N GLY A 985 -23.84 -24.76 -17.34
CA GLY A 985 -22.55 -24.66 -18.01
C GLY A 985 -22.65 -24.29 -19.49
N LEU A 986 -21.49 -24.19 -20.15
CA LEU A 986 -21.38 -23.94 -21.59
C LEU A 986 -20.08 -24.56 -22.15
N ILE A 987 -20.20 -25.33 -23.21
CA ILE A 987 -19.08 -25.88 -23.99
C ILE A 987 -18.91 -25.03 -25.25
N VAL A 988 -17.90 -24.15 -25.27
CA VAL A 988 -17.65 -23.23 -26.40
C VAL A 988 -16.86 -23.96 -27.48
N THR A 989 -17.44 -24.05 -28.68
CA THR A 989 -16.88 -24.83 -29.81
C THR A 989 -16.48 -23.94 -31.00
N ASN A 990 -16.54 -22.62 -30.92
CA ASN A 990 -16.19 -21.75 -32.06
C ASN A 990 -14.78 -21.14 -31.96
N MET A 991 -13.91 -21.76 -31.16
CA MET A 991 -12.55 -21.27 -30.88
C MET A 991 -11.51 -22.13 -31.61
N PRO A 992 -10.55 -21.52 -32.34
CA PRO A 992 -9.56 -22.28 -33.12
C PRO A 992 -8.61 -23.12 -32.27
N LYS A 993 -8.25 -22.64 -31.07
CA LYS A 993 -7.19 -23.22 -30.23
C LYS A 993 -7.63 -24.49 -29.47
N GLY A 994 -8.93 -24.72 -29.29
CA GLY A 994 -9.47 -25.81 -28.48
C GLY A 994 -10.92 -25.54 -28.05
N ILE A 995 -11.53 -26.53 -27.40
CA ILE A 995 -12.84 -26.42 -26.76
C ILE A 995 -12.65 -25.78 -25.39
N ARG A 996 -13.44 -24.77 -25.07
CA ARG A 996 -13.45 -24.16 -23.74
C ARG A 996 -14.72 -24.54 -23.00
N VAL A 997 -14.58 -25.17 -21.83
CA VAL A 997 -15.70 -25.67 -21.03
C VAL A 997 -15.88 -24.80 -19.80
N HIS A 998 -17.10 -24.34 -19.56
CA HIS A 998 -17.51 -23.51 -18.43
C HIS A 998 -18.52 -24.30 -17.59
N LEU A 999 -18.25 -24.50 -16.31
CA LEU A 999 -19.12 -25.23 -15.39
C LEU A 999 -19.36 -24.41 -14.13
N ARG A 1000 -20.63 -24.22 -13.77
CA ARG A 1000 -21.05 -23.45 -12.59
C ARG A 1000 -21.30 -24.36 -11.42
N MET A 1001 -20.86 -23.96 -10.24
CA MET A 1001 -20.97 -24.71 -9.00
C MET A 1001 -21.14 -23.77 -7.80
N PRO A 1002 -21.51 -24.27 -6.61
CA PRO A 1002 -21.67 -23.43 -5.43
C PRO A 1002 -20.33 -22.80 -5.00
N LEU A 1003 -20.39 -21.72 -4.22
CA LEU A 1003 -19.20 -20.97 -3.80
C LEU A 1003 -18.23 -21.84 -2.98
N ASN A 1004 -16.94 -21.73 -3.30
CA ASN A 1004 -15.81 -22.36 -2.61
C ASN A 1004 -15.86 -23.90 -2.54
N THR A 1005 -16.51 -24.57 -3.51
CA THR A 1005 -16.65 -26.04 -3.47
C THR A 1005 -15.46 -26.82 -4.03
N VAL A 1006 -14.56 -26.18 -4.78
CA VAL A 1006 -13.39 -26.85 -5.39
C VAL A 1006 -12.08 -26.15 -5.05
N THR A 1007 -11.07 -26.93 -4.70
CA THR A 1007 -9.71 -26.41 -4.48
C THR A 1007 -8.90 -26.41 -5.79
N PRO A 1008 -7.87 -25.55 -5.92
CA PRO A 1008 -7.01 -25.53 -7.11
C PRO A 1008 -6.40 -26.90 -7.45
N THR A 1009 -6.01 -27.69 -6.43
CA THR A 1009 -5.48 -29.05 -6.60
C THR A 1009 -6.52 -30.05 -7.14
N GLN A 1010 -7.81 -29.86 -6.87
CA GLN A 1010 -8.88 -30.74 -7.36
C GLN A 1010 -9.22 -30.52 -8.83
N ILE A 1011 -8.75 -29.42 -9.43
CA ILE A 1011 -9.05 -29.01 -10.80
C ILE A 1011 -7.79 -28.78 -11.65
N GLU A 1012 -6.59 -28.93 -11.09
CA GLU A 1012 -5.30 -28.66 -11.75
C GLU A 1012 -5.11 -29.45 -13.06
N ARG A 1013 -5.68 -30.66 -13.15
CA ARG A 1013 -5.58 -31.56 -14.31
C ARG A 1013 -6.89 -31.70 -15.08
N LEU A 1014 -7.79 -30.72 -14.93
CA LEU A 1014 -9.08 -30.69 -15.62
C LEU A 1014 -8.95 -30.22 -17.08
N GLY A 1015 -7.88 -29.49 -17.41
CA GLY A 1015 -7.55 -28.99 -18.75
C GLY A 1015 -6.20 -28.26 -18.78
N THR A 1016 -5.78 -27.76 -19.94
CA THR A 1016 -4.47 -27.09 -20.13
C THR A 1016 -4.39 -25.65 -19.59
N SER A 1017 -5.53 -25.06 -19.18
CA SER A 1017 -5.61 -23.72 -18.58
C SER A 1017 -6.90 -23.60 -17.77
N VAL A 1018 -6.81 -23.96 -16.49
CA VAL A 1018 -7.95 -24.01 -15.57
C VAL A 1018 -8.02 -22.74 -14.73
N GLU A 1019 -9.14 -22.04 -14.79
CA GLU A 1019 -9.42 -20.81 -14.04
C GLU A 1019 -10.72 -20.98 -13.24
N VAL A 1020 -10.76 -20.45 -12.02
CA VAL A 1020 -11.99 -20.32 -11.24
C VAL A 1020 -12.37 -18.86 -11.17
N LYS A 1021 -13.54 -18.51 -11.70
CA LYS A 1021 -14.12 -17.17 -11.60
C LYS A 1021 -15.17 -17.15 -10.52
N LYS A 1022 -14.99 -16.26 -9.55
CA LYS A 1022 -15.96 -16.06 -8.48
C LYS A 1022 -17.02 -15.07 -8.94
N HIS A 1023 -18.27 -15.51 -9.00
CA HIS A 1023 -19.44 -14.66 -9.17
C HIS A 1023 -20.16 -14.58 -7.81
N GLY A 1024 -20.88 -13.48 -7.53
CA GLY A 1024 -21.44 -13.22 -6.19
C GLY A 1024 -22.27 -14.37 -5.60
N ASP A 1025 -22.84 -15.20 -6.46
CA ASP A 1025 -23.78 -16.28 -6.16
C ASP A 1025 -23.30 -17.69 -6.58
N PHE A 1026 -22.16 -17.83 -7.28
CA PHE A 1026 -21.59 -19.13 -7.70
C PHE A 1026 -20.12 -19.03 -8.14
N ASP A 1027 -19.40 -20.14 -8.13
CA ASP A 1027 -18.09 -20.27 -8.78
C ASP A 1027 -18.24 -20.86 -10.20
N GLU A 1028 -17.53 -20.30 -11.17
CA GLU A 1028 -17.46 -20.82 -12.54
C GLU A 1028 -16.05 -21.32 -12.85
N VAL A 1029 -15.92 -22.64 -13.04
CA VAL A 1029 -14.67 -23.27 -13.46
C VAL A 1029 -14.60 -23.27 -14.98
N GLN A 1030 -13.56 -22.65 -15.52
CA GLN A 1030 -13.28 -22.57 -16.96
C GLN A 1030 -12.01 -23.34 -17.28
N PHE A 1031 -12.06 -24.20 -18.30
CA PHE A 1031 -10.89 -24.98 -18.71
C PHE A 1031 -10.87 -25.26 -20.22
N TRP A 1032 -9.68 -25.58 -20.73
CA TRP A 1032 -9.42 -25.77 -22.16
C TRP A 1032 -9.01 -27.19 -22.50
N LEU A 1033 -9.56 -27.70 -23.62
CA LEU A 1033 -9.30 -29.02 -24.19
C LEU A 1033 -8.97 -28.92 -25.68
N ALA A 1034 -7.78 -29.34 -26.07
CA ALA A 1034 -7.41 -29.53 -27.46
C ALA A 1034 -7.59 -31.01 -27.87
N GLN A 1035 -7.27 -31.94 -26.98
CA GLN A 1035 -7.35 -33.39 -27.19
C GLN A 1035 -8.06 -34.11 -26.02
N PRO A 1036 -8.64 -35.31 -26.23
CA PRO A 1036 -9.32 -36.07 -25.17
C PRO A 1036 -8.48 -36.34 -23.91
N ALA A 1037 -7.15 -36.41 -24.05
CA ALA A 1037 -6.21 -36.66 -22.97
C ALA A 1037 -6.02 -35.47 -22.02
N ASP A 1038 -6.47 -34.27 -22.41
CA ASP A 1038 -6.26 -33.04 -21.62
C ASP A 1038 -7.12 -32.99 -20.34
N THR A 1039 -8.12 -33.87 -20.19
CA THR A 1039 -8.97 -33.94 -18.99
C THR A 1039 -8.74 -35.21 -18.19
N ASP A 1040 -8.41 -35.07 -16.91
CA ASP A 1040 -8.46 -36.16 -15.93
C ASP A 1040 -9.92 -36.53 -15.59
N PRO A 1041 -10.38 -37.78 -15.90
CA PRO A 1041 -11.74 -38.22 -15.62
C PRO A 1041 -12.12 -38.19 -14.13
N LYS A 1042 -11.17 -38.38 -13.21
CA LYS A 1042 -11.44 -38.38 -11.76
C LYS A 1042 -11.74 -36.97 -11.27
N GLN A 1043 -10.96 -35.98 -11.72
CA GLN A 1043 -11.20 -34.58 -11.37
C GLN A 1043 -12.49 -34.06 -11.99
N LEU A 1044 -12.76 -34.41 -13.26
CA LEU A 1044 -14.00 -34.05 -13.93
C LEU A 1044 -15.23 -34.61 -13.21
N LYS A 1045 -15.17 -35.86 -12.74
CA LYS A 1045 -16.25 -36.47 -11.95
C LYS A 1045 -16.52 -35.70 -10.65
N THR A 1046 -15.47 -35.25 -9.94
CA THR A 1046 -15.60 -34.46 -8.71
C THR A 1046 -16.26 -33.12 -9.00
N VAL A 1047 -15.81 -32.41 -10.03
CA VAL A 1047 -16.39 -31.12 -10.42
C VAL A 1047 -17.86 -31.26 -10.79
N LEU A 1048 -18.21 -32.27 -11.59
CA LEU A 1048 -19.58 -32.47 -12.06
C LEU A 1048 -20.59 -32.77 -10.94
N LYS A 1049 -20.16 -33.40 -9.84
CA LYS A 1049 -21.02 -33.55 -8.65
C LYS A 1049 -21.46 -32.20 -8.08
N HIS A 1050 -20.54 -31.23 -8.02
CA HIS A 1050 -20.87 -29.89 -7.53
C HIS A 1050 -21.73 -29.12 -8.53
N VAL A 1051 -21.57 -29.35 -9.84
CA VAL A 1051 -22.42 -28.77 -10.87
C VAL A 1051 -23.86 -29.28 -10.77
N GLU A 1052 -24.07 -30.59 -10.52
CA GLU A 1052 -25.40 -31.13 -10.28
C GLU A 1052 -26.02 -30.59 -8.99
N ALA A 1053 -25.25 -30.47 -7.90
CA ALA A 1053 -25.72 -29.87 -6.65
C ALA A 1053 -26.15 -28.40 -6.83
N TYR A 1054 -25.44 -27.65 -7.70
CA TYR A 1054 -25.82 -26.29 -8.07
C TYR A 1054 -27.08 -26.24 -8.96
N GLY A 1055 -27.24 -27.20 -9.86
CA GLY A 1055 -28.47 -27.36 -10.63
C GLY A 1055 -29.67 -27.66 -9.73
N GLU A 1056 -29.48 -28.49 -8.71
CA GLU A 1056 -30.50 -28.83 -7.72
C GLU A 1056 -30.88 -27.65 -6.83
N SER A 1057 -29.93 -26.85 -6.37
CA SER A 1057 -30.24 -25.66 -5.56
C SER A 1057 -31.02 -24.59 -6.33
N ARG A 1058 -30.93 -24.59 -7.67
CA ARG A 1058 -31.67 -23.70 -8.56
C ARG A 1058 -33.06 -24.24 -8.94
N LYS A 1059 -33.53 -25.39 -8.40
CA LYS A 1059 -34.91 -25.88 -8.63
C LYS A 1059 -35.98 -25.10 -7.84
N GLY A 1060 -35.57 -24.32 -6.83
CA GLY A 1060 -36.42 -23.37 -6.10
C GLY A 1060 -36.83 -22.18 -6.95
#